data_AF-A0A7K9VRX9-F1
#
_entry.id   AF-A0A7K9VRX9-F1
#
_cell.length_a   1.000
_cell.length_b   1.000
_cell.length_c   1.000
_cell.angle_alpha   90.00
_cell.angle_beta   90.00
_cell.angle_gamma   90.00
#
_symmetry.space_group_name_H-M   'P 1'
#
loop_
_entity.id
_entity.type
_entity.pdbx_description
1 polymer ?
#
loop_
_entity_poly.entity_id
_entity_poly.type
_entity_poly.pdbx_seq_one_letter_code
_entity_poly.pdbx_strand_id
1 'polypeptide(L)'
;PGSPYQSAVEALESHPEKKFYNVSKLGGAKYDTLPYSIRVLFESSVRNCDGFLVKETDAMNILDWKTKQNHVEVPFCPARVVLQDFTGIPAMVDFAAMREAVRNAGGDPVKVNPACPTDLTVDHSLQIDFSKCAIQNAPNPGGGEQKPPAKLSPMKAQPRKLPLCRGHSGCRGSCSTGESGRSLGPFSAQIENTPILCPFHLQPVPEPETVLKNQEMEFGRNRERLQFFKWSSKVFENISIIPPETGMAHQVNLEYLSRVVFDVKDFLHPDSVVGTDSHTTMVNGLGILGWGVGGIETEAVMLGMPVTLTLPEVVGCELTGTVSPFATSIDIVLSITKHLRQADVAGKFVEFFGSGVSQLSVADRTTIANMCPEYGAILSFFPVDNVTLKHLKHAGFDKAKLEVTEAYLKAVKLFRNDESSSREPEYSQVVQVNLSSIIPYVSGPKRSQDRVAVNNMKSDFQACLNEKSGVKGFQIAAEKQNDTVPVQYEGNEYKLSHGCVVIAAVISCTNNCNPSVMLAAGLLAKKAVEAGLVVKPYIRTSLSPGSGMVTHYLSSSGVLPYLSKLGFEVVGYGCSTCVGNTAPLPEAIRNAIKQGDIIACGVLSGTKNFEGRLCDCVRANYLASPPLVVAYAIAGTVRIDFDTEPLGTGFNGKSIYLRDIWPTRQELHTVEEECVISSMFKELKEKMEKGNKRWNLLEAPESILFPWDLKSTYIRCPSFFDKLAKEPVAPQAVENAHVLLYLGDSVTTDHISPAGSIARSSAAAKYLTSKGLTPREFNSYGARRGNDAVMTRGTFANIKLLNKFIGKPAPKTIHFPSGQTLDVFEAAELYQKEGVPVIILAGKKYGLGSSRDWAAKGPFLLGVKAVLAESYEKVHRSQLIGIGIAPLQFHPGENPSTLGLTGREQFSVLFPPELSPRMTLDIKTSTGKVFSVIALFENNMEITLYKNGGSLNFVARRFL
;
A
#
# COMPACT_ATOMS: atom_id res chain seq x y z
N PRO A 1 5.06 -4.42 -39.42
CA PRO A 1 6.22 -5.32 -39.56
C PRO A 1 5.97 -6.61 -38.75
N GLY A 2 6.31 -7.79 -39.28
CA GLY A 2 6.28 -9.03 -38.48
C GLY A 2 7.40 -9.06 -37.44
N SER A 3 7.25 -9.82 -36.36
CA SER A 3 8.30 -9.97 -35.34
C SER A 3 9.57 -10.57 -35.98
N PRO A 4 10.76 -9.99 -35.75
CA PRO A 4 12.02 -10.52 -36.28
C PRO A 4 12.37 -11.90 -35.70
N TYR A 5 11.74 -12.29 -34.59
CA TYR A 5 11.98 -13.57 -33.91
C TYR A 5 10.94 -14.64 -34.26
N GLN A 6 10.10 -14.44 -35.28
CA GLN A 6 9.08 -15.42 -35.66
C GLN A 6 9.65 -16.82 -35.96
N SER A 7 10.89 -16.90 -36.43
CA SER A 7 11.60 -18.17 -36.68
C SER A 7 11.99 -18.93 -35.42
N ALA A 8 11.93 -18.30 -34.24
CA ALA A 8 12.23 -18.94 -32.95
C ALA A 8 10.99 -19.58 -32.30
N VAL A 9 9.82 -19.52 -32.95
CA VAL A 9 8.60 -20.17 -32.47
C VAL A 9 8.69 -21.68 -32.71
N GLU A 10 8.57 -22.47 -31.66
CA GLU A 10 8.57 -23.92 -31.70
C GLU A 10 7.33 -24.49 -31.00
N ALA A 11 6.95 -25.73 -31.35
CA ALA A 11 5.92 -26.46 -30.64
C ALA A 11 6.52 -27.14 -29.40
N LEU A 12 5.76 -27.24 -28.31
CA LEU A 12 6.18 -27.92 -27.11
C LEU A 12 6.19 -29.44 -27.36
N GLU A 13 7.31 -30.11 -27.10
CA GLU A 13 7.51 -31.52 -27.47
C GLU A 13 6.43 -32.46 -26.91
N SER A 14 6.01 -32.25 -25.66
CA SER A 14 4.97 -33.04 -25.00
C SER A 14 3.55 -32.66 -25.39
N HIS A 15 3.34 -31.46 -25.97
CA HIS A 15 2.05 -30.88 -26.29
C HIS A 15 2.15 -30.08 -27.61
N PRO A 16 2.21 -30.75 -28.78
CA PRO A 16 2.54 -30.12 -30.07
C PRO A 16 1.56 -29.02 -30.52
N GLU A 17 0.36 -28.99 -29.96
CA GLU A 17 -0.63 -27.93 -30.16
C GLU A 17 -0.21 -26.61 -29.52
N LYS A 18 0.61 -26.65 -28.46
CA LYS A 18 1.11 -25.48 -27.73
C LYS A 18 2.43 -25.00 -28.33
N LYS A 19 2.54 -23.68 -28.52
CA LYS A 19 3.71 -23.01 -29.12
C LYS A 19 4.34 -22.06 -28.13
N PHE A 20 5.64 -21.80 -28.30
CA PHE A 20 6.37 -20.84 -27.50
C PHE A 20 7.58 -20.29 -28.25
N TYR A 21 8.14 -19.16 -27.80
CA TYR A 21 9.44 -18.70 -28.28
C TYR A 21 10.55 -19.51 -27.59
N ASN A 22 11.32 -20.28 -28.37
CA ASN A 22 12.46 -21.02 -27.85
C ASN A 22 13.66 -20.09 -27.61
N VAL A 23 13.57 -19.32 -26.52
CA VAL A 23 14.59 -18.34 -26.11
C VAL A 23 15.89 -18.98 -25.66
N SER A 24 15.85 -20.23 -25.19
CA SER A 24 17.05 -20.96 -24.79
C SER A 24 17.93 -21.29 -25.99
N LYS A 25 17.32 -21.69 -27.12
CA LYS A 25 18.00 -21.88 -28.40
C LYS A 25 18.49 -20.57 -29.01
N LEU A 26 17.68 -19.51 -28.93
CA LEU A 26 18.04 -18.19 -29.47
C LEU A 26 19.25 -17.57 -28.74
N GLY A 27 19.26 -17.63 -27.41
CA GLY A 27 20.32 -17.02 -26.60
C GLY A 27 21.55 -17.90 -26.38
N GLY A 28 21.45 -19.21 -26.66
CA GLY A 28 22.55 -20.17 -26.57
C GLY A 28 23.23 -20.18 -25.21
N ALA A 29 24.55 -20.31 -25.19
CA ALA A 29 25.32 -20.41 -23.95
C ALA A 29 25.23 -19.16 -23.05
N LYS A 30 24.98 -17.97 -23.61
CA LYS A 30 24.82 -16.73 -22.82
C LYS A 30 23.54 -16.75 -22.00
N TYR A 31 22.47 -17.31 -22.55
CA TYR A 31 21.18 -17.42 -21.87
C TYR A 31 21.26 -18.30 -20.62
N ASP A 32 22.03 -19.39 -20.69
CA ASP A 32 22.17 -20.36 -19.60
C ASP A 32 22.82 -19.79 -18.34
N THR A 33 23.62 -18.73 -18.48
CA THR A 33 24.26 -18.03 -17.35
C THR A 33 23.43 -16.88 -16.80
N LEU A 34 22.34 -16.48 -17.47
CA LEU A 34 21.51 -15.38 -16.99
C LEU A 34 20.77 -15.77 -15.69
N PRO A 35 20.61 -14.84 -14.74
CA PRO A 35 19.64 -14.99 -13.66
C PRO A 35 18.24 -15.25 -14.21
N TYR A 36 17.44 -16.05 -13.51
CA TYR A 36 16.08 -16.44 -13.93
C TYR A 36 15.17 -15.23 -14.12
N SER A 37 15.30 -14.21 -13.27
CA SER A 37 14.59 -12.94 -13.40
C SER A 37 14.91 -12.21 -14.72
N ILE A 38 16.16 -12.27 -15.19
CA ILE A 38 16.59 -11.68 -16.47
C ILE A 38 16.12 -12.51 -17.66
N ARG A 39 16.02 -13.85 -17.51
CA ARG A 39 15.44 -14.72 -18.55
C ARG A 39 13.98 -14.35 -18.85
N VAL A 40 13.20 -13.96 -17.83
CA VAL A 40 11.82 -13.46 -18.03
C VAL A 40 11.81 -12.13 -18.80
N LEU A 41 12.73 -11.19 -18.52
CA LEU A 41 12.87 -9.94 -19.29
C LEU A 41 13.24 -10.23 -20.76
N PHE A 42 14.12 -11.21 -20.99
CA PHE A 42 14.55 -11.62 -22.32
C PHE A 42 13.39 -12.22 -23.13
N GLU A 43 12.63 -13.15 -22.53
CA GLU A 43 11.43 -13.72 -23.16
C GLU A 43 10.41 -12.65 -23.54
N SER A 44 10.11 -11.75 -22.60
CA SER A 44 9.19 -10.64 -22.86
C SER A 44 9.66 -9.78 -24.03
N SER A 45 10.96 -9.52 -24.14
CA SER A 45 11.51 -8.66 -25.20
C SER A 45 11.49 -9.34 -26.56
N VAL A 46 11.83 -10.63 -26.62
CA VAL A 46 11.78 -11.44 -27.85
C VAL A 46 10.34 -11.53 -28.37
N ARG A 47 9.38 -11.85 -27.50
CA ARG A 47 7.98 -12.01 -27.88
C ARG A 47 7.33 -10.71 -28.37
N ASN A 48 7.69 -9.58 -27.77
CA ASN A 48 7.08 -8.27 -28.06
C ASN A 48 7.91 -7.40 -29.02
N CYS A 49 8.96 -7.94 -29.63
CA CYS A 49 9.81 -7.18 -30.56
C CYS A 49 9.02 -6.75 -31.81
N ASP A 50 8.72 -5.46 -31.91
CA ASP A 50 7.95 -4.84 -32.99
C ASP A 50 8.78 -3.90 -33.88
N GLY A 51 10.06 -3.67 -33.50
CA GLY A 51 10.99 -2.77 -34.18
C GLY A 51 10.76 -1.29 -33.84
N PHE A 52 9.82 -0.97 -32.95
CA PHE A 52 9.45 0.38 -32.57
C PHE A 52 9.46 0.59 -31.05
N LEU A 53 8.50 -0.01 -30.34
CA LEU A 53 8.43 0.02 -28.86
C LEU A 53 9.49 -0.89 -28.25
N VAL A 54 9.74 -2.05 -28.86
CA VAL A 54 10.76 -3.02 -28.47
C VAL A 54 11.60 -3.35 -29.69
N LYS A 55 12.89 -3.04 -29.61
CA LYS A 55 13.85 -3.24 -30.71
C LYS A 55 14.66 -4.50 -30.50
N GLU A 56 15.20 -5.04 -31.59
CA GLU A 56 16.14 -6.18 -31.53
C GLU A 56 17.37 -5.86 -30.66
N THR A 57 17.83 -4.60 -30.71
CA THR A 57 18.93 -4.11 -29.86
C THR A 57 18.62 -4.26 -28.37
N ASP A 58 17.36 -4.13 -27.98
CA ASP A 58 16.94 -4.23 -26.58
C ASP A 58 17.01 -5.68 -26.09
N ALA A 59 16.50 -6.62 -26.89
CA ALA A 59 16.62 -8.05 -26.60
C ALA A 59 18.09 -8.49 -26.52
N MET A 60 18.95 -8.01 -27.42
CA MET A 60 20.38 -8.30 -27.39
C MET A 60 21.09 -7.67 -26.19
N ASN A 61 20.71 -6.45 -25.80
CA ASN A 61 21.22 -5.81 -24.58
C ASN A 61 20.88 -6.62 -23.32
N ILE A 62 19.67 -7.20 -23.25
CA ILE A 62 19.27 -8.07 -22.14
C ILE A 62 20.05 -9.40 -22.18
N LEU A 63 20.25 -9.99 -23.37
CA LEU A 63 21.07 -11.21 -23.50
C LEU A 63 22.53 -10.98 -23.06
N ASP A 64 23.05 -9.77 -23.31
CA ASP A 64 24.38 -9.32 -22.88
C ASP A 64 24.41 -8.70 -21.47
N TRP A 65 23.41 -9.03 -20.63
CA TRP A 65 23.19 -8.45 -19.30
C TRP A 65 24.46 -8.30 -18.45
N LYS A 66 25.34 -9.31 -18.43
CA LYS A 66 26.58 -9.28 -17.64
C LYS A 66 27.46 -8.05 -17.91
N THR A 67 27.44 -7.54 -19.14
CA THR A 67 28.21 -6.35 -19.55
C THR A 67 27.39 -5.07 -19.61
N LYS A 68 26.05 -5.20 -19.58
CA LYS A 68 25.11 -4.10 -19.82
C LYS A 68 24.34 -3.66 -18.58
N GLN A 69 24.34 -4.45 -17.50
CA GLN A 69 23.73 -4.12 -16.22
C GLN A 69 24.14 -2.72 -15.74
N ASN A 70 23.20 -1.96 -15.19
CA ASN A 70 23.30 -0.56 -14.76
C ASN A 70 23.67 0.48 -15.84
N HIS A 71 23.87 0.08 -17.09
CA HIS A 71 24.35 0.99 -18.15
C HIS A 71 23.33 1.27 -19.26
N VAL A 72 22.32 0.43 -19.42
CA VAL A 72 21.33 0.55 -20.50
C VAL A 72 19.92 0.54 -19.96
N GLU A 73 19.02 1.28 -20.61
CA GLU A 73 17.58 1.16 -20.41
C GLU A 73 17.01 0.15 -21.40
N VAL A 74 16.10 -0.70 -20.91
CA VAL A 74 15.42 -1.74 -21.68
C VAL A 74 13.91 -1.65 -21.44
N PRO A 75 13.08 -1.91 -22.46
CA PRO A 75 11.64 -2.02 -22.31
C PRO A 75 11.26 -3.36 -21.69
N PHE A 76 10.17 -3.37 -20.92
CA PHE A 76 9.55 -4.57 -20.38
C PHE A 76 8.04 -4.55 -20.63
N CYS A 77 7.52 -5.60 -21.25
CA CYS A 77 6.10 -5.76 -21.55
C CYS A 77 5.51 -6.82 -20.59
N PRO A 78 5.01 -6.42 -19.40
CA PRO A 78 4.45 -7.38 -18.46
C PRO A 78 3.24 -8.09 -19.05
N ALA A 79 3.03 -9.35 -18.67
CA ALA A 79 1.94 -10.17 -19.18
C ALA A 79 0.56 -9.67 -18.73
N ARG A 80 0.48 -9.00 -17.57
CA ARG A 80 -0.75 -8.46 -17.00
C ARG A 80 -0.51 -7.27 -16.07
N VAL A 81 -1.59 -6.64 -15.68
CA VAL A 81 -1.63 -5.53 -14.73
C VAL A 81 -2.52 -5.88 -13.54
N VAL A 82 -2.14 -5.43 -12.34
CA VAL A 82 -3.01 -5.45 -11.16
C VAL A 82 -3.23 -4.04 -10.62
N LEU A 83 -4.48 -3.69 -10.40
CA LEU A 83 -4.90 -2.40 -9.87
C LEU A 83 -5.68 -2.58 -8.57
N GLN A 84 -5.62 -1.57 -7.71
CA GLN A 84 -6.50 -1.43 -6.54
C GLN A 84 -7.46 -0.26 -6.78
N ASP A 85 -8.56 -0.16 -6.03
CA ASP A 85 -9.68 0.73 -6.36
C ASP A 85 -9.36 2.23 -6.40
N PHE A 86 -8.42 2.75 -5.59
CA PHE A 86 -8.04 4.17 -5.62
C PHE A 86 -7.24 4.55 -6.88
N THR A 87 -6.49 3.63 -7.47
CA THR A 87 -5.73 3.87 -8.72
C THR A 87 -6.46 3.30 -9.94
N GLY A 88 -7.33 2.33 -9.73
CA GLY A 88 -8.15 1.72 -10.77
C GLY A 88 -9.27 2.62 -11.27
N ILE A 89 -9.91 3.39 -10.37
CA ILE A 89 -10.95 4.35 -10.78
C ILE A 89 -10.42 5.37 -11.79
N PRO A 90 -9.35 6.13 -11.52
CA PRO A 90 -8.88 7.12 -12.48
C PRO A 90 -8.44 6.47 -13.80
N ALA A 91 -7.70 5.34 -13.76
CA ALA A 91 -7.31 4.63 -14.99
C ALA A 91 -8.53 4.25 -15.84
N MET A 92 -9.59 3.69 -15.23
CA MET A 92 -10.79 3.34 -15.98
C MET A 92 -11.58 4.56 -16.46
N VAL A 93 -11.56 5.68 -15.71
CA VAL A 93 -12.13 6.96 -16.15
C VAL A 93 -11.41 7.48 -17.40
N ASP A 94 -10.09 7.33 -17.46
CA ASP A 94 -9.31 7.75 -18.62
C ASP A 94 -9.60 6.89 -19.85
N PHE A 95 -9.75 5.56 -19.70
CA PHE A 95 -10.22 4.69 -20.78
C PHE A 95 -11.64 5.07 -21.26
N ALA A 96 -12.55 5.38 -20.35
CA ALA A 96 -13.91 5.83 -20.69
C ALA A 96 -13.89 7.16 -21.46
N ALA A 97 -13.08 8.12 -21.02
CA ALA A 97 -12.90 9.41 -21.69
C ALA A 97 -12.20 9.26 -23.04
N MET A 98 -11.24 8.34 -23.15
CA MET A 98 -10.56 8.03 -24.41
C MET A 98 -11.53 7.45 -25.45
N ARG A 99 -12.49 6.60 -25.04
CA ARG A 99 -13.56 6.13 -25.94
C ARG A 99 -14.38 7.29 -26.52
N GLU A 100 -14.75 8.26 -25.69
CA GLU A 100 -15.45 9.45 -26.18
C GLU A 100 -14.59 10.29 -27.12
N ALA A 101 -13.31 10.49 -26.78
CA ALA A 101 -12.38 11.24 -27.60
C ALA A 101 -12.18 10.59 -28.97
N VAL A 102 -11.97 9.27 -29.01
CA VAL A 102 -11.82 8.49 -30.25
C VAL A 102 -13.08 8.59 -31.11
N ARG A 103 -14.26 8.42 -30.51
CA ARG A 103 -15.55 8.60 -31.21
C ARG A 103 -15.67 10.01 -31.78
N ASN A 104 -15.39 11.04 -30.97
CA ASN A 104 -15.53 12.44 -31.38
C ASN A 104 -14.57 12.81 -32.52
N ALA A 105 -13.42 12.14 -32.60
CA ALA A 105 -12.46 12.28 -33.69
C ALA A 105 -12.72 11.32 -34.88
N GLY A 106 -13.85 10.58 -34.88
CA GLY A 106 -14.28 9.74 -36.00
C GLY A 106 -13.74 8.30 -36.01
N GLY A 107 -13.04 7.88 -34.95
CA GLY A 107 -12.57 6.51 -34.76
C GLY A 107 -13.64 5.60 -34.12
N ASP A 108 -13.32 4.30 -34.04
CA ASP A 108 -14.18 3.30 -33.41
C ASP A 108 -13.87 3.16 -31.91
N PRO A 109 -14.77 3.57 -31.00
CA PRO A 109 -14.54 3.50 -29.56
C PRO A 109 -14.41 2.06 -29.05
N VAL A 110 -14.93 1.05 -29.76
CA VAL A 110 -14.85 -0.35 -29.32
C VAL A 110 -13.42 -0.88 -29.36
N LYS A 111 -12.54 -0.28 -30.17
CA LYS A 111 -11.11 -0.65 -30.23
C LYS A 111 -10.33 -0.24 -28.98
N VAL A 112 -10.84 0.70 -28.19
CA VAL A 112 -10.21 1.17 -26.96
C VAL A 112 -10.47 0.14 -25.87
N ASN A 113 -9.53 -0.79 -25.70
CA ASN A 113 -9.48 -1.77 -24.62
C ASN A 113 -8.05 -1.86 -24.06
N PRO A 114 -7.89 -2.29 -22.81
CA PRO A 114 -6.60 -2.68 -22.28
C PRO A 114 -5.91 -3.74 -23.15
N ALA A 115 -4.65 -3.50 -23.48
CA ALA A 115 -3.81 -4.36 -24.31
C ALA A 115 -3.41 -5.67 -23.63
N CYS A 116 -3.49 -5.72 -22.30
CA CYS A 116 -3.20 -6.91 -21.50
C CYS A 116 -4.28 -7.13 -20.42
N PRO A 117 -4.43 -8.38 -19.91
CA PRO A 117 -5.27 -8.68 -18.76
C PRO A 117 -4.99 -7.73 -17.61
N THR A 118 -6.04 -7.11 -17.09
CA THR A 118 -5.99 -6.17 -15.98
C THR A 118 -6.98 -6.60 -14.92
N ASP A 119 -6.46 -6.98 -13.76
CA ASP A 119 -7.27 -7.40 -12.62
C ASP A 119 -7.36 -6.25 -11.61
N LEU A 120 -8.59 -5.81 -11.34
CA LEU A 120 -8.93 -4.73 -10.42
C LEU A 120 -9.44 -5.30 -9.10
N THR A 121 -8.84 -4.88 -8.01
CA THR A 121 -9.17 -5.31 -6.65
C THR A 121 -9.81 -4.16 -5.88
N VAL A 122 -10.98 -4.41 -5.27
CA VAL A 122 -11.66 -3.40 -4.44
C VAL A 122 -11.43 -3.69 -2.96
N ASP A 123 -10.41 -3.06 -2.38
CA ASP A 123 -9.97 -3.34 -1.01
C ASP A 123 -9.55 -2.09 -0.20
N HIS A 124 -9.27 -0.95 -0.83
CA HIS A 124 -8.91 0.32 -0.16
C HIS A 124 -10.14 1.16 0.22
N SER A 125 -11.34 0.71 -0.15
CA SER A 125 -12.59 1.42 0.06
C SER A 125 -13.17 1.27 1.49
N LEU A 126 -12.71 0.26 2.24
CA LEU A 126 -13.22 -0.04 3.58
C LEU A 126 -12.72 0.97 4.62
N GLN A 127 -13.66 1.69 5.23
CA GLN A 127 -13.43 2.54 6.41
C GLN A 127 -14.02 1.84 7.64
N ILE A 128 -13.36 1.98 8.79
CA ILE A 128 -13.86 1.44 10.07
C ILE A 128 -14.70 2.52 10.74
N ASP A 129 -16.00 2.52 10.47
CA ASP A 129 -16.99 3.47 11.01
C ASP A 129 -17.59 3.00 12.34
N PHE A 130 -17.62 1.69 12.56
CA PHE A 130 -18.17 1.03 13.73
C PHE A 130 -17.12 0.10 14.33
N SER A 131 -17.06 0.06 15.67
CA SER A 131 -16.18 -0.83 16.43
C SER A 131 -16.82 -1.16 17.79
N LYS A 132 -16.48 -2.34 18.33
CA LYS A 132 -16.89 -2.81 19.67
C LYS A 132 -16.41 -1.88 20.79
N CYS A 133 -15.30 -1.16 20.57
CA CYS A 133 -14.74 -0.21 21.52
C CYS A 133 -14.96 1.22 21.03
N ALA A 134 -15.68 2.04 21.80
CA ALA A 134 -15.68 3.49 21.61
C ALA A 134 -14.24 4.00 21.85
N ILE A 135 -13.56 4.47 20.80
CA ILE A 135 -12.31 5.22 20.96
C ILE A 135 -12.71 6.60 21.49
N GLN A 136 -12.74 6.76 22.81
CA GLN A 136 -13.05 8.06 23.42
C GLN A 136 -11.92 9.09 23.28
N ASN A 137 -10.74 8.70 22.79
CA ASN A 137 -9.59 9.60 22.66
C ASN A 137 -8.71 9.27 21.44
N ALA A 138 -9.20 9.51 20.23
CA ALA A 138 -8.31 9.64 19.08
C ALA A 138 -7.67 11.05 19.13
N PRO A 139 -6.34 11.20 19.05
CA PRO A 139 -5.73 12.52 18.93
C PRO A 139 -6.27 13.20 17.67
N ASN A 140 -6.76 14.43 17.82
CA ASN A 140 -7.12 15.27 16.69
C ASN A 140 -5.84 15.46 15.83
N PRO A 141 -5.86 15.21 14.50
CA PRO A 141 -4.67 15.38 13.65
C PRO A 141 -4.15 16.82 13.56
N GLY A 142 -4.84 17.79 14.20
CA GLY A 142 -4.53 19.21 14.18
C GLY A 142 -3.71 19.78 15.35
N GLY A 143 -3.21 18.96 16.29
CA GLY A 143 -2.21 19.40 17.28
C GLY A 143 -2.58 20.64 18.11
N GLY A 144 -3.80 20.71 18.66
CA GLY A 144 -4.19 21.73 19.63
C GLY A 144 -4.26 21.17 21.04
N GLU A 145 -3.56 21.79 22.00
CA GLU A 145 -3.68 21.47 23.42
C GLU A 145 -5.13 21.65 23.91
N GLN A 146 -5.70 20.62 24.54
CA GLN A 146 -6.97 20.75 25.26
C GLN A 146 -6.70 21.42 26.61
N LYS A 147 -7.27 22.61 26.83
CA LYS A 147 -7.38 23.18 28.18
C LYS A 147 -8.38 22.35 29.01
N PRO A 148 -8.13 22.14 30.32
CA PRO A 148 -9.03 21.36 31.16
C PRO A 148 -10.37 22.07 31.37
N PRO A 149 -11.48 21.31 31.54
CA PRO A 149 -12.81 21.90 31.71
C PRO A 149 -12.94 22.62 33.06
N ALA A 150 -13.44 23.85 33.03
CA ALA A 150 -13.74 24.63 34.22
C ALA A 150 -14.91 23.98 35.01
N LYS A 151 -14.74 23.85 36.33
CA LYS A 151 -15.76 23.35 37.26
C LYS A 151 -16.94 24.33 37.32
N LEU A 152 -18.13 23.87 36.95
CA LEU A 152 -19.40 24.55 37.24
C LEU A 152 -19.86 24.20 38.66
N SER A 153 -20.06 25.22 39.51
CA SER A 153 -20.66 25.09 40.84
C SER A 153 -22.20 25.17 40.76
N PRO A 154 -22.96 24.56 41.69
CA PRO A 154 -24.42 24.52 41.61
C PRO A 154 -25.05 25.82 42.14
N MET A 155 -25.91 26.45 41.33
CA MET A 155 -26.69 27.63 41.74
C MET A 155 -27.91 27.23 42.58
N LYS A 156 -28.06 27.87 43.75
CA LYS A 156 -29.29 27.94 44.54
C LYS A 156 -30.23 29.02 43.98
N ALA A 157 -31.53 28.75 44.02
CA ALA A 157 -32.61 29.63 43.60
C ALA A 157 -32.97 30.70 44.66
N GLN A 158 -33.34 31.92 44.21
CA GLN A 158 -34.45 32.77 44.72
C GLN A 158 -34.53 34.15 43.98
N PRO A 159 -35.65 34.92 44.07
CA PRO A 159 -36.38 35.44 42.89
C PRO A 159 -36.22 36.95 42.61
N ARG A 160 -36.57 37.37 41.38
CA ARG A 160 -36.56 38.77 40.91
C ARG A 160 -37.91 39.49 41.12
N LYS A 161 -37.85 40.73 41.63
CA LYS A 161 -38.94 41.73 41.59
C LYS A 161 -38.88 42.54 40.28
N LEU A 162 -40.06 42.81 39.72
CA LEU A 162 -40.33 43.68 38.55
C LEU A 162 -40.36 45.18 38.95
N PRO A 163 -40.11 46.11 38.00
CA PRO A 163 -40.62 47.47 38.06
C PRO A 163 -41.74 47.74 37.02
N LEU A 164 -42.62 48.67 37.40
CA LEU A 164 -43.85 49.14 36.74
C LEU A 164 -43.64 50.30 35.74
N CYS A 165 -44.61 50.40 34.82
CA CYS A 165 -44.72 51.23 33.61
C CYS A 165 -45.14 52.72 33.78
N ARG A 166 -45.00 53.51 32.70
CA ARG A 166 -45.92 54.55 32.15
C ARG A 166 -45.54 54.81 30.66
N GLY A 167 -46.40 55.00 29.65
CA GLY A 167 -47.86 55.02 29.48
C GLY A 167 -48.28 55.34 28.01
N HIS A 168 -49.56 55.03 27.67
CA HIS A 168 -50.46 55.53 26.59
C HIS A 168 -50.07 55.39 25.09
N SER A 169 -50.95 55.13 24.10
CA SER A 169 -52.42 55.14 23.95
C SER A 169 -52.87 54.47 22.62
N GLY A 170 -54.08 53.91 22.56
CA GLY A 170 -54.90 53.86 21.32
C GLY A 170 -55.47 52.49 20.89
N CYS A 171 -56.70 52.18 21.32
CA CYS A 171 -57.52 51.04 20.83
C CYS A 171 -58.65 51.52 19.90
N ARG A 172 -59.05 50.65 18.95
CA ARG A 172 -60.38 50.35 18.35
C ARG A 172 -60.09 49.63 17.02
N GLY A 173 -60.69 48.52 16.57
CA GLY A 173 -61.88 47.73 16.92
C GLY A 173 -62.22 46.88 15.67
N SER A 174 -62.85 45.71 15.84
CA SER A 174 -62.87 44.52 14.96
C SER A 174 -63.95 44.45 13.86
N CYS A 175 -63.77 43.50 12.90
CA CYS A 175 -64.76 42.54 12.30
C CYS A 175 -64.37 42.28 10.81
N SER A 176 -63.89 41.10 10.38
CA SER A 176 -64.50 39.76 10.20
C SER A 176 -64.83 39.47 8.71
N THR A 177 -64.67 38.19 8.32
CA THR A 177 -64.79 37.51 7.00
C THR A 177 -63.51 37.56 6.15
N GLY A 178 -62.89 36.46 5.67
CA GLY A 178 -63.21 35.04 5.63
C GLY A 178 -63.07 34.53 4.19
N GLU A 179 -61.92 33.94 3.81
CA GLU A 179 -61.81 32.75 2.94
C GLU A 179 -60.36 32.39 2.53
N SER A 180 -60.02 31.12 2.81
CA SER A 180 -59.18 30.16 2.06
C SER A 180 -57.72 30.46 1.62
N GLY A 181 -56.79 29.86 2.38
CA GLY A 181 -55.94 28.78 1.84
C GLY A 181 -54.63 29.12 1.12
N ARG A 182 -53.54 29.35 1.88
CA ARG A 182 -52.16 28.86 1.62
C ARG A 182 -51.28 29.20 2.84
N SER A 183 -50.92 28.20 3.65
CA SER A 183 -50.10 28.39 4.86
C SER A 183 -48.61 28.52 4.51
N LEU A 184 -48.11 29.76 4.55
CA LEU A 184 -46.71 30.06 4.87
C LEU A 184 -46.61 30.13 6.40
N GLY A 185 -45.99 29.13 7.03
CA GLY A 185 -45.71 29.14 8.46
C GLY A 185 -44.52 30.05 8.80
N PRO A 186 -44.55 30.81 9.91
CA PRO A 186 -43.41 31.62 10.30
C PRO A 186 -42.81 31.25 11.67
N PHE A 187 -41.55 31.64 11.79
CA PHE A 187 -40.73 31.92 12.97
C PHE A 187 -39.83 30.84 13.58
N SER A 188 -38.54 31.20 13.48
CA SER A 188 -37.36 30.88 14.27
C SER A 188 -37.60 30.16 15.61
N ALA A 189 -37.04 28.97 15.71
CA ALA A 189 -36.63 28.39 16.99
C ALA A 189 -35.10 28.39 17.07
N GLN A 190 -34.62 28.81 18.23
CA GLN A 190 -33.24 28.97 18.61
C GLN A 190 -32.44 27.68 18.38
N ILE A 191 -31.25 27.80 17.80
CA ILE A 191 -30.28 26.71 17.69
C ILE A 191 -29.79 26.42 19.12
N GLU A 192 -30.41 25.43 19.77
CA GLU A 192 -29.88 24.85 21.00
C GLU A 192 -28.50 24.27 20.70
N ASN A 193 -27.51 24.73 21.46
CA ASN A 193 -26.14 24.25 21.44
C ASN A 193 -26.08 22.78 21.91
N THR A 194 -26.31 21.84 20.99
CA THR A 194 -25.89 20.44 21.18
C THR A 194 -24.37 20.35 20.97
N PRO A 195 -23.59 19.66 21.82
CA PRO A 195 -22.15 19.58 21.64
C PRO A 195 -21.79 18.97 20.29
N ILE A 196 -21.01 19.73 19.52
CA ILE A 196 -20.46 19.39 18.21
C ILE A 196 -19.69 18.07 18.32
N LEU A 197 -20.34 16.97 17.96
CA LEU A 197 -19.76 15.62 17.95
C LEU A 197 -18.77 15.47 16.79
N CYS A 198 -17.50 15.34 17.18
CA CYS A 198 -16.33 14.99 16.37
C CYS A 198 -16.57 13.76 15.47
N PRO A 199 -16.02 13.70 14.24
CA PRO A 199 -16.15 12.55 13.32
C PRO A 199 -15.48 11.25 13.81
N PHE A 200 -14.85 11.24 14.99
CA PHE A 200 -14.13 10.08 15.54
C PHE A 200 -14.88 9.34 16.67
N HIS A 201 -16.12 9.70 16.96
CA HIS A 201 -16.90 8.96 17.95
C HIS A 201 -17.57 7.74 17.30
N LEU A 202 -16.85 6.61 17.32
CA LEU A 202 -17.35 5.28 16.96
C LEU A 202 -18.64 4.99 17.74
N GLN A 203 -19.68 4.53 17.05
CA GLN A 203 -20.87 4.01 17.73
C GLN A 203 -20.64 2.53 18.11
N PRO A 204 -20.86 2.15 19.38
CA PRO A 204 -20.69 0.77 19.80
C PRO A 204 -21.81 -0.10 19.21
N VAL A 205 -21.43 -1.22 18.58
CA VAL A 205 -22.35 -2.26 18.10
C VAL A 205 -21.81 -3.65 18.47
N PRO A 206 -22.69 -4.66 18.66
CA PRO A 206 -22.28 -6.04 18.90
C PRO A 206 -21.41 -6.62 17.76
N GLU A 207 -20.55 -7.59 18.10
CA GLU A 207 -19.52 -8.17 17.23
C GLU A 207 -20.04 -8.75 15.88
N PRO A 208 -21.21 -9.43 15.83
CA PRO A 208 -21.76 -9.92 14.55
C PRO A 208 -22.25 -8.79 13.62
N GLU A 209 -22.62 -7.63 14.17
CA GLU A 209 -23.19 -6.52 13.40
C GLU A 209 -22.15 -5.51 12.92
N THR A 210 -20.97 -5.48 13.55
CA THR A 210 -19.94 -4.46 13.27
C THR A 210 -19.39 -4.57 11.85
N VAL A 211 -19.09 -5.79 11.41
CA VAL A 211 -18.59 -6.06 10.05
C VAL A 211 -19.67 -5.72 9.02
N LEU A 212 -20.92 -6.17 9.26
CA LEU A 212 -22.05 -5.92 8.36
C LEU A 212 -22.40 -4.43 8.22
N LYS A 213 -22.34 -3.66 9.32
CA LYS A 213 -22.62 -2.22 9.32
C LYS A 213 -21.51 -1.41 8.65
N ASN A 214 -20.24 -1.77 8.87
CA ASN A 214 -19.11 -1.17 8.14
C ASN A 214 -19.22 -1.45 6.64
N GLN A 215 -19.56 -2.68 6.26
CA GLN A 215 -19.80 -3.07 4.86
C GLN A 215 -20.99 -2.32 4.24
N GLU A 216 -22.07 -2.12 4.99
CA GLU A 216 -23.24 -1.36 4.50
C GLU A 216 -22.89 0.11 4.25
N MET A 217 -22.16 0.74 5.18
CA MET A 217 -21.68 2.11 5.01
C MET A 217 -20.68 2.22 3.85
N GLU A 218 -19.78 1.25 3.70
CA GLU A 218 -18.80 1.18 2.62
C GLU A 218 -19.50 1.09 1.26
N PHE A 219 -20.42 0.14 1.10
CA PHE A 219 -21.18 -0.02 -0.12
C PHE A 219 -22.03 1.22 -0.43
N GLY A 220 -22.62 1.86 0.60
CA GLY A 220 -23.37 3.10 0.46
C GLY A 220 -22.50 4.28 -0.01
N ARG A 221 -21.33 4.48 0.60
CA ARG A 221 -20.40 5.58 0.26
C ARG A 221 -19.74 5.39 -1.10
N ASN A 222 -19.46 4.15 -1.47
CA ASN A 222 -18.72 3.81 -2.70
C ASN A 222 -19.62 3.34 -3.84
N ARG A 223 -20.95 3.34 -3.66
CA ARG A 223 -21.93 2.81 -4.63
C ARG A 223 -21.66 3.26 -6.06
N GLU A 224 -21.43 4.56 -6.26
CA GLU A 224 -21.20 5.13 -7.60
C GLU A 224 -19.89 4.62 -8.23
N ARG A 225 -18.83 4.52 -7.43
CA ARG A 225 -17.53 3.97 -7.86
C ARG A 225 -17.62 2.49 -8.20
N LEU A 226 -18.36 1.72 -7.38
CA LEU A 226 -18.62 0.30 -7.63
C LEU A 226 -19.46 0.10 -8.89
N GLN A 227 -20.44 0.98 -9.13
CA GLN A 227 -21.28 0.94 -10.34
C GLN A 227 -20.44 1.23 -11.59
N PHE A 228 -19.54 2.21 -11.51
CA PHE A 228 -18.59 2.52 -12.57
C PHE A 228 -17.65 1.34 -12.88
N PHE A 229 -17.14 0.68 -11.85
CA PHE A 229 -16.36 -0.53 -12.03
C PHE A 229 -17.18 -1.66 -12.65
N LYS A 230 -18.38 -1.93 -12.15
CA LYS A 230 -19.24 -2.96 -12.73
C LYS A 230 -19.54 -2.71 -14.21
N TRP A 231 -19.77 -1.45 -14.60
CA TRP A 231 -19.85 -1.05 -16.01
C TRP A 231 -18.55 -1.36 -16.75
N SER A 232 -17.40 -0.96 -16.20
CA SER A 232 -16.07 -1.19 -16.80
C SER A 232 -15.81 -2.68 -17.08
N SER A 233 -16.13 -3.57 -16.14
CA SER A 233 -15.96 -5.03 -16.31
C SER A 233 -16.86 -5.64 -17.39
N LYS A 234 -17.99 -5.01 -17.72
CA LYS A 234 -18.90 -5.48 -18.77
C LYS A 234 -18.48 -5.01 -20.16
N VAL A 235 -17.78 -3.87 -20.23
CA VAL A 235 -17.67 -3.06 -21.44
C VAL A 235 -16.26 -3.07 -22.03
N PHE A 236 -15.24 -3.27 -21.22
CA PHE A 236 -13.86 -3.43 -21.66
C PHE A 236 -13.46 -4.90 -21.68
N GLU A 237 -12.85 -5.33 -22.78
CA GLU A 237 -12.15 -6.61 -22.82
C GLU A 237 -10.93 -6.58 -21.88
N ASN A 238 -10.48 -7.75 -21.44
CA ASN A 238 -9.32 -7.89 -20.55
C ASN A 238 -9.45 -7.24 -19.16
N ILE A 239 -10.60 -6.67 -18.78
CA ILE A 239 -10.86 -6.20 -17.41
C ILE A 239 -11.54 -7.30 -16.60
N SER A 240 -10.94 -7.64 -15.46
CA SER A 240 -11.57 -8.44 -14.41
C SER A 240 -11.69 -7.61 -13.13
N ILE A 241 -12.80 -7.72 -12.43
CA ILE A 241 -13.02 -6.99 -11.17
C ILE A 241 -13.30 -7.99 -10.06
N ILE A 242 -12.47 -7.95 -9.04
CA ILE A 242 -12.66 -8.65 -7.78
C ILE A 242 -13.53 -7.74 -6.90
N PRO A 243 -14.79 -8.12 -6.65
CA PRO A 243 -15.72 -7.27 -5.94
C PRO A 243 -15.31 -7.12 -4.46
N PRO A 244 -15.87 -6.11 -3.77
CA PRO A 244 -15.68 -5.95 -2.34
C PRO A 244 -15.98 -7.26 -1.58
N GLU A 245 -15.30 -7.44 -0.44
CA GLU A 245 -15.51 -8.56 0.49
C GLU A 245 -15.01 -9.93 -0.01
N THR A 246 -14.25 -9.98 -1.11
CA THR A 246 -13.71 -11.25 -1.64
C THR A 246 -12.35 -11.63 -1.04
N GLY A 247 -11.50 -10.65 -0.69
CA GLY A 247 -10.18 -10.84 -0.10
C GLY A 247 -9.31 -9.58 -0.23
N MET A 248 -8.10 -9.55 0.35
CA MET A 248 -7.15 -8.43 0.14
C MET A 248 -6.46 -8.55 -1.22
N ALA A 249 -6.15 -7.44 -1.90
CA ALA A 249 -5.64 -7.43 -3.27
C ALA A 249 -4.43 -8.36 -3.49
N HIS A 250 -3.41 -8.27 -2.65
CA HIS A 250 -2.17 -9.06 -2.79
C HIS A 250 -2.38 -10.54 -2.55
N GLN A 251 -3.25 -10.87 -1.61
CA GLN A 251 -3.58 -12.27 -1.30
C GLN A 251 -4.36 -12.88 -2.47
N VAL A 252 -5.39 -12.19 -2.98
CA VAL A 252 -6.13 -12.64 -4.16
C VAL A 252 -5.24 -12.69 -5.40
N ASN A 253 -4.26 -11.78 -5.51
CA ASN A 253 -3.30 -11.79 -6.61
C ASN A 253 -2.45 -13.08 -6.62
N LEU A 254 -1.97 -13.53 -5.46
CA LEU A 254 -1.22 -14.78 -5.34
C LEU A 254 -2.11 -16.01 -5.49
N GLU A 255 -3.27 -15.97 -4.84
CA GLU A 255 -4.10 -17.15 -4.62
C GLU A 255 -5.17 -17.35 -5.70
N TYR A 256 -5.37 -16.40 -6.60
CA TYR A 256 -6.40 -16.57 -7.63
C TYR A 256 -5.98 -16.02 -8.98
N LEU A 257 -5.34 -14.86 -9.00
CA LEU A 257 -4.95 -14.20 -10.25
C LEU A 257 -3.60 -14.67 -10.79
N SER A 258 -2.78 -15.36 -10.01
CA SER A 258 -1.47 -15.80 -10.49
C SER A 258 -1.64 -16.94 -11.49
N ARG A 259 -1.09 -16.78 -12.70
CA ARG A 259 -1.17 -17.82 -13.75
C ARG A 259 0.12 -18.64 -13.83
N VAL A 260 1.25 -18.08 -13.41
CA VAL A 260 2.63 -18.62 -13.53
C VAL A 260 3.09 -18.80 -14.97
N VAL A 261 2.28 -19.46 -15.81
CA VAL A 261 2.42 -19.54 -17.26
C VAL A 261 1.10 -19.14 -17.89
N PHE A 262 1.15 -18.20 -18.83
CA PHE A 262 0.02 -17.85 -19.68
C PHE A 262 -0.10 -18.84 -20.83
N ASP A 263 -1.34 -19.14 -21.20
CA ASP A 263 -1.71 -19.88 -22.41
C ASP A 263 -2.74 -19.04 -23.16
N VAL A 264 -2.26 -18.26 -24.14
CA VAL A 264 -3.08 -17.32 -24.92
C VAL A 264 -3.07 -17.75 -26.37
N LYS A 265 -4.21 -18.27 -26.86
CA LYS A 265 -4.34 -18.78 -28.23
C LYS A 265 -3.26 -19.82 -28.57
N ASP A 266 -3.09 -20.79 -27.67
CA ASP A 266 -2.09 -21.86 -27.72
C ASP A 266 -0.63 -21.38 -27.68
N PHE A 267 -0.39 -20.14 -27.26
CA PHE A 267 0.94 -19.57 -27.10
C PHE A 267 1.30 -19.45 -25.62
N LEU A 268 2.40 -20.08 -25.23
CA LEU A 268 2.89 -20.12 -23.86
C LEU A 268 3.95 -19.03 -23.62
N HIS A 269 3.79 -18.31 -22.51
CA HIS A 269 4.80 -17.37 -22.01
C HIS A 269 4.73 -17.25 -20.49
N PRO A 270 5.77 -16.75 -19.81
CA PRO A 270 5.77 -16.60 -18.35
C PRO A 270 4.76 -15.55 -17.92
N ASP A 271 4.15 -15.75 -16.76
CA ASP A 271 3.42 -14.69 -16.07
C ASP A 271 4.41 -13.63 -15.57
N SER A 272 3.98 -12.38 -15.68
CA SER A 272 4.66 -11.22 -15.14
C SER A 272 3.65 -10.10 -14.93
N VAL A 273 3.87 -9.29 -13.90
CA VAL A 273 2.87 -8.32 -13.47
C VAL A 273 3.50 -7.03 -12.98
N VAL A 274 2.93 -5.91 -13.40
CA VAL A 274 3.14 -4.63 -12.72
C VAL A 274 1.83 -4.22 -12.07
N GLY A 275 1.92 -3.54 -10.94
CA GLY A 275 0.72 -3.07 -10.26
C GLY A 275 0.93 -1.75 -9.56
N THR A 276 -0.17 -1.08 -9.24
CA THR A 276 -0.13 0.23 -8.58
C THR A 276 0.05 0.16 -7.07
N ASP A 277 0.67 -0.92 -6.59
CA ASP A 277 0.94 -1.16 -5.19
C ASP A 277 2.38 -1.63 -5.00
N SER A 278 3.09 -1.10 -4.00
CA SER A 278 4.50 -1.44 -3.74
C SER A 278 4.72 -2.92 -3.43
N HIS A 279 3.72 -3.59 -2.86
CA HIS A 279 3.75 -5.00 -2.47
C HIS A 279 3.33 -5.93 -3.61
N THR A 280 3.13 -5.44 -4.84
CA THR A 280 3.06 -6.30 -6.02
C THR A 280 4.27 -7.24 -6.11
N THR A 281 5.40 -6.88 -5.49
CA THR A 281 6.58 -7.74 -5.36
C THR A 281 6.33 -9.08 -4.66
N MET A 282 5.23 -9.25 -3.94
CA MET A 282 4.89 -10.50 -3.26
C MET A 282 4.80 -11.70 -4.22
N VAL A 283 4.35 -11.49 -5.47
CA VAL A 283 4.22 -12.53 -6.52
C VAL A 283 5.55 -13.15 -6.95
N ASN A 284 6.67 -12.47 -6.70
CA ASN A 284 8.00 -13.02 -7.02
C ASN A 284 8.35 -14.25 -6.17
N GLY A 285 7.67 -14.45 -5.02
CA GLY A 285 7.78 -15.67 -4.22
C GLY A 285 7.19 -16.92 -4.89
N LEU A 286 6.39 -16.73 -5.94
CA LEU A 286 5.78 -17.78 -6.77
C LEU A 286 6.46 -17.91 -8.15
N GLY A 287 7.62 -17.25 -8.35
CA GLY A 287 8.34 -17.23 -9.62
C GLY A 287 7.71 -16.36 -10.70
N ILE A 288 6.87 -15.39 -10.33
CA ILE A 288 6.27 -14.42 -11.24
C ILE A 288 7.03 -13.10 -11.12
N LEU A 289 7.63 -12.64 -12.21
CA LEU A 289 8.40 -11.39 -12.20
C LEU A 289 7.44 -10.20 -12.08
N GLY A 290 7.48 -9.47 -10.97
CA GLY A 290 6.59 -8.31 -10.81
C GLY A 290 6.95 -7.32 -9.72
N TRP A 291 6.56 -6.06 -9.89
CA TRP A 291 6.84 -4.99 -8.94
C TRP A 291 5.82 -3.85 -9.02
N GLY A 292 5.86 -2.97 -8.03
CA GLY A 292 5.01 -1.80 -7.97
C GLY A 292 5.47 -0.69 -8.90
N VAL A 293 4.56 -0.15 -9.71
CA VAL A 293 4.76 1.04 -10.55
C VAL A 293 3.65 2.07 -10.28
N GLY A 294 3.71 3.23 -10.93
CA GLY A 294 2.70 4.26 -10.77
C GLY A 294 1.43 4.07 -11.56
N GLY A 295 0.39 4.82 -11.17
CA GLY A 295 -0.89 4.81 -11.87
C GLY A 295 -0.77 5.14 -13.35
N ILE A 296 0.02 6.16 -13.71
CA ILE A 296 0.23 6.56 -15.11
C ILE A 296 1.07 5.52 -15.86
N GLU A 297 2.09 4.96 -15.23
CA GLU A 297 2.89 3.88 -15.83
C GLU A 297 2.05 2.63 -16.07
N THR A 298 1.24 2.24 -15.08
CA THR A 298 0.30 1.12 -15.22
C THR A 298 -0.73 1.38 -16.30
N GLU A 299 -1.29 2.59 -16.37
CA GLU A 299 -2.21 3.00 -17.42
C GLU A 299 -1.54 2.95 -18.80
N ALA A 300 -0.29 3.40 -18.92
CA ALA A 300 0.47 3.28 -20.15
C ALA A 300 0.69 1.81 -20.56
N VAL A 301 0.94 0.91 -19.60
CA VAL A 301 1.03 -0.54 -19.84
C VAL A 301 -0.30 -1.12 -20.31
N MET A 302 -1.42 -0.74 -19.66
CA MET A 302 -2.76 -1.10 -20.13
C MET A 302 -3.01 -0.60 -21.55
N LEU A 303 -2.38 0.51 -21.94
CA LEU A 303 -2.46 1.06 -23.29
C LEU A 303 -1.45 0.44 -24.28
N GLY A 304 -0.71 -0.59 -23.88
CA GLY A 304 0.23 -1.35 -24.72
C GLY A 304 1.64 -0.76 -24.77
N MET A 305 1.99 0.18 -23.89
CA MET A 305 3.35 0.70 -23.76
C MET A 305 4.20 -0.20 -22.85
N PRO A 306 5.49 -0.43 -23.16
CA PRO A 306 6.39 -1.10 -22.23
C PRO A 306 6.70 -0.21 -21.01
N VAL A 307 7.03 -0.85 -19.90
CA VAL A 307 7.72 -0.20 -18.78
C VAL A 307 9.19 -0.03 -19.14
N THR A 308 9.75 1.15 -18.94
CA THR A 308 11.20 1.36 -19.10
C THR A 308 11.92 1.04 -17.80
N LEU A 309 12.92 0.16 -17.88
CA LEU A 309 13.73 -0.28 -16.74
C LEU A 309 15.21 -0.10 -17.08
N THR A 310 15.99 0.48 -16.17
CA THR A 310 17.45 0.36 -16.29
C THR A 310 17.82 -1.08 -15.98
N LEU A 311 18.49 -1.76 -16.92
CA LEU A 311 18.80 -3.18 -16.81
C LEU A 311 19.53 -3.43 -15.48
N PRO A 312 18.91 -4.14 -14.51
CA PRO A 312 19.35 -4.09 -13.13
C PRO A 312 20.51 -5.05 -12.88
N GLU A 313 21.40 -4.73 -11.94
CA GLU A 313 22.22 -5.74 -11.28
C GLU A 313 21.33 -6.76 -10.55
N VAL A 314 21.81 -8.00 -10.44
CA VAL A 314 21.13 -9.09 -9.73
C VAL A 314 22.06 -9.63 -8.66
N VAL A 315 21.62 -9.49 -7.41
CA VAL A 315 22.30 -10.02 -6.23
C VAL A 315 21.75 -11.43 -5.95
N GLY A 316 22.59 -12.44 -6.12
CA GLY A 316 22.26 -13.82 -5.77
C GLY A 316 22.32 -14.02 -4.26
N CYS A 317 21.19 -14.38 -3.64
CA CYS A 317 21.12 -14.72 -2.23
C CYS A 317 21.14 -16.24 -2.07
N GLU A 318 22.29 -16.79 -1.71
CA GLU A 318 22.49 -18.22 -1.52
C GLU A 318 22.01 -18.64 -0.13
N LEU A 319 20.93 -19.42 -0.08
CA LEU A 319 20.42 -20.02 1.15
C LEU A 319 21.04 -21.40 1.34
N THR A 320 21.70 -21.61 2.47
CA THR A 320 22.34 -22.90 2.83
C THR A 320 21.97 -23.33 4.23
N GLY A 321 22.30 -24.57 4.60
CA GLY A 321 22.01 -25.11 5.93
C GLY A 321 20.53 -25.44 6.13
N THR A 322 20.18 -25.79 7.36
CA THR A 322 18.82 -26.21 7.74
C THR A 322 18.21 -25.24 8.74
N VAL A 323 16.95 -24.87 8.55
CA VAL A 323 16.20 -24.00 9.47
C VAL A 323 16.11 -24.64 10.86
N SER A 324 16.34 -23.85 11.91
CA SER A 324 16.14 -24.30 13.30
C SER A 324 14.68 -24.71 13.54
N PRO A 325 14.39 -25.80 14.30
CA PRO A 325 13.02 -26.22 14.62
C PRO A 325 12.17 -25.14 15.30
N PHE A 326 12.79 -24.21 16.00
CA PHE A 326 12.13 -23.10 16.70
C PHE A 326 12.04 -21.82 15.87
N ALA A 327 12.79 -21.73 14.77
CA ALA A 327 12.75 -20.55 13.91
C ALA A 327 11.44 -20.54 13.10
N THR A 328 10.75 -19.41 13.20
CA THR A 328 9.52 -19.16 12.45
C THR A 328 9.82 -18.48 11.13
N SER A 329 8.85 -18.46 10.22
CA SER A 329 8.95 -17.76 8.93
C SER A 329 9.36 -16.29 9.10
N ILE A 330 8.86 -15.62 10.14
CA ILE A 330 9.22 -14.21 10.40
C ILE A 330 10.68 -14.06 10.85
N ASP A 331 11.23 -15.02 11.61
CA ASP A 331 12.65 -15.00 12.01
C ASP A 331 13.56 -15.11 10.77
N ILE A 332 13.19 -16.00 9.84
CA ILE A 332 13.89 -16.17 8.56
C ILE A 332 13.85 -14.88 7.76
N VAL A 333 12.64 -14.34 7.55
CA VAL A 333 12.42 -13.12 6.75
C VAL A 333 13.20 -11.93 7.34
N LEU A 334 13.12 -11.71 8.66
CA LEU A 334 13.79 -10.60 9.33
C LEU A 334 15.31 -10.76 9.41
N SER A 335 15.82 -12.00 9.39
CA SER A 335 17.25 -12.28 9.28
C SER A 335 17.74 -12.01 7.86
N ILE A 336 17.07 -12.53 6.84
CA ILE A 336 17.39 -12.29 5.43
C ILE A 336 17.35 -10.79 5.12
N THR A 337 16.27 -10.10 5.53
CA THR A 337 16.12 -8.64 5.37
C THR A 337 17.30 -7.86 5.96
N LYS A 338 17.81 -8.28 7.12
CA LYS A 338 18.98 -7.66 7.76
C LYS A 338 20.24 -7.86 6.91
N HIS A 339 20.51 -9.08 6.45
CA HIS A 339 21.67 -9.38 5.63
C HIS A 339 21.63 -8.64 4.29
N LEU A 340 20.46 -8.60 3.63
CA LEU A 340 20.29 -7.87 2.37
C LEU A 340 20.48 -6.36 2.54
N ARG A 341 19.98 -5.76 3.62
CA ARG A 341 20.26 -4.35 3.93
C ARG A 341 21.75 -4.07 4.12
N GLN A 342 22.48 -4.99 4.75
CA GLN A 342 23.92 -4.87 4.95
C GLN A 342 24.71 -5.04 3.64
N ALA A 343 24.14 -5.75 2.66
CA ALA A 343 24.76 -6.02 1.37
C ALA A 343 24.50 -4.96 0.29
N ASP A 344 23.84 -3.84 0.63
CA ASP A 344 23.52 -2.73 -0.28
C ASP A 344 22.83 -3.16 -1.59
N VAL A 345 21.64 -3.77 -1.43
CA VAL A 345 20.81 -4.23 -2.54
C VAL A 345 19.90 -3.14 -3.13
N ALA A 346 20.12 -1.88 -2.76
CA ALA A 346 19.24 -0.78 -3.14
C ALA A 346 19.22 -0.57 -4.67
N GLY A 347 18.03 -0.57 -5.28
CA GLY A 347 17.89 -0.40 -6.73
C GLY A 347 18.33 -1.60 -7.58
N LYS A 348 18.58 -2.76 -6.96
CA LYS A 348 18.99 -4.01 -7.62
C LYS A 348 17.86 -5.05 -7.54
N PHE A 349 17.97 -6.09 -8.36
CA PHE A 349 17.19 -7.32 -8.16
C PHE A 349 17.90 -8.19 -7.13
N VAL A 350 17.12 -8.92 -6.33
CA VAL A 350 17.62 -10.03 -5.50
C VAL A 350 17.05 -11.31 -6.06
N GLU A 351 17.85 -12.35 -6.23
CA GLU A 351 17.39 -13.66 -6.68
C GLU A 351 17.87 -14.74 -5.72
N PHE A 352 16.95 -15.59 -5.25
CA PHE A 352 17.26 -16.60 -4.25
C PHE A 352 17.62 -17.94 -4.90
N PHE A 353 18.71 -18.55 -4.43
CA PHE A 353 19.20 -19.84 -4.90
C PHE A 353 19.86 -20.62 -3.75
N GLY A 354 20.35 -21.83 -4.04
CA GLY A 354 20.99 -22.71 -3.06
C GLY A 354 20.05 -23.72 -2.42
N SER A 355 20.63 -24.71 -1.74
CA SER A 355 19.92 -25.88 -1.19
C SER A 355 18.90 -25.56 -0.09
N GLY A 356 19.01 -24.39 0.54
CA GLY A 356 18.08 -23.91 1.55
C GLY A 356 16.73 -23.44 0.99
N VAL A 357 16.64 -23.10 -0.30
CA VAL A 357 15.41 -22.55 -0.92
C VAL A 357 14.25 -23.56 -0.89
N SER A 358 14.56 -24.85 -1.06
CA SER A 358 13.54 -25.92 -1.10
C SER A 358 12.97 -26.27 0.26
N GLN A 359 13.58 -25.76 1.35
CA GLN A 359 13.02 -25.86 2.69
C GLN A 359 11.97 -24.79 2.98
N LEU A 360 11.92 -23.72 2.16
CA LEU A 360 10.96 -22.62 2.31
C LEU A 360 9.68 -22.91 1.54
N SER A 361 8.54 -22.82 2.24
CA SER A 361 7.22 -22.89 1.62
C SER A 361 6.95 -21.68 0.72
N VAL A 362 5.94 -21.75 -0.15
CA VAL A 362 5.52 -20.58 -0.94
C VAL A 362 5.10 -19.41 -0.03
N ALA A 363 4.47 -19.68 1.12
CA ALA A 363 4.14 -18.64 2.11
C ALA A 363 5.40 -17.93 2.65
N ASP A 364 6.48 -18.67 2.92
CA ASP A 364 7.75 -18.08 3.34
C ASP A 364 8.35 -17.22 2.23
N ARG A 365 8.43 -17.75 1.00
CA ARG A 365 8.99 -17.07 -0.17
C ARG A 365 8.25 -15.78 -0.48
N THR A 366 6.91 -15.83 -0.50
CA THR A 366 6.06 -14.66 -0.73
C THR A 366 6.19 -13.65 0.40
N THR A 367 6.36 -14.08 1.65
CA THR A 367 6.63 -13.16 2.78
C THR A 367 7.98 -12.45 2.62
N ILE A 368 9.04 -13.17 2.24
CA ILE A 368 10.36 -12.58 1.95
C ILE A 368 10.22 -11.59 0.78
N ALA A 369 9.47 -11.98 -0.25
CA ALA A 369 9.32 -11.18 -1.45
C ALA A 369 8.46 -9.93 -1.27
N ASN A 370 7.47 -10.02 -0.38
CA ASN A 370 6.64 -8.90 0.04
C ASN A 370 7.47 -7.81 0.71
N MET A 371 8.47 -8.21 1.51
CA MET A 371 9.33 -7.28 2.26
C MET A 371 10.44 -6.63 1.42
N CYS A 372 10.38 -6.75 0.09
CA CYS A 372 11.34 -6.14 -0.83
C CYS A 372 11.54 -4.63 -0.63
N PRO A 373 10.46 -3.82 -0.47
CA PRO A 373 10.60 -2.38 -0.22
C PRO A 373 11.40 -2.07 1.06
N GLU A 374 11.35 -2.94 2.06
CA GLU A 374 12.02 -2.74 3.34
C GLU A 374 13.54 -2.87 3.23
N TYR A 375 14.09 -3.73 2.36
CA TYR A 375 15.53 -3.83 2.14
C TYR A 375 16.04 -3.08 0.90
N GLY A 376 15.15 -2.37 0.20
CA GLY A 376 15.51 -1.39 -0.83
C GLY A 376 15.73 -1.97 -2.24
N ALA A 377 15.61 -3.28 -2.41
CA ALA A 377 15.65 -3.90 -3.72
C ALA A 377 14.40 -3.53 -4.55
N ILE A 378 14.51 -3.61 -5.88
CA ILE A 378 13.36 -3.41 -6.79
C ILE A 378 12.40 -4.59 -6.68
N LEU A 379 12.96 -5.80 -6.68
CA LEU A 379 12.25 -7.06 -6.47
C LEU A 379 13.17 -8.14 -5.91
N SER A 380 12.56 -9.24 -5.51
CA SER A 380 13.20 -10.37 -4.83
C SER A 380 12.60 -11.69 -5.33
N PHE A 381 13.30 -12.36 -6.24
CA PHE A 381 12.79 -13.41 -7.10
C PHE A 381 13.12 -14.82 -6.57
N PHE A 382 12.10 -15.68 -6.50
CA PHE A 382 12.24 -17.10 -6.25
C PHE A 382 11.83 -17.86 -7.52
N PRO A 383 12.78 -18.46 -8.26
CA PRO A 383 12.45 -19.20 -9.47
C PRO A 383 11.46 -20.34 -9.22
N VAL A 384 10.63 -20.65 -10.22
CA VAL A 384 9.65 -21.74 -10.14
C VAL A 384 10.36 -23.08 -9.98
N ASP A 385 9.91 -23.88 -9.02
CA ASP A 385 10.45 -25.20 -8.68
C ASP A 385 9.34 -26.18 -8.25
N ASN A 386 9.73 -27.37 -7.77
CA ASN A 386 8.79 -28.39 -7.31
C ASN A 386 7.89 -27.93 -6.15
N VAL A 387 8.40 -27.08 -5.24
CA VAL A 387 7.59 -26.52 -4.14
C VAL A 387 6.48 -25.62 -4.70
N THR A 388 6.80 -24.87 -5.75
CA THR A 388 5.83 -24.02 -6.46
C THR A 388 4.75 -24.87 -7.15
N LEU A 389 5.13 -25.91 -7.90
CA LEU A 389 4.16 -26.80 -8.55
C LEU A 389 3.24 -27.51 -7.54
N LYS A 390 3.80 -27.95 -6.41
CA LYS A 390 3.03 -28.57 -5.32
C LYS A 390 2.00 -27.58 -4.74
N HIS A 391 2.39 -26.33 -4.54
CA HIS A 391 1.47 -25.28 -4.10
C HIS A 391 0.35 -25.03 -5.13
N LEU A 392 0.67 -24.92 -6.42
CA LEU A 392 -0.32 -24.73 -7.48
C LEU A 392 -1.34 -25.89 -7.56
N LYS A 393 -0.88 -27.12 -7.33
CA LYS A 393 -1.77 -28.29 -7.21
C LYS A 393 -2.77 -28.13 -6.07
N HIS A 394 -2.33 -27.71 -4.90
CA HIS A 394 -3.22 -27.45 -3.75
C HIS A 394 -4.14 -26.24 -3.96
N ALA A 395 -3.67 -25.25 -4.71
CA ALA A 395 -4.45 -24.10 -5.17
C ALA A 395 -5.57 -24.47 -6.17
N GLY A 396 -5.62 -25.72 -6.64
CA GLY A 396 -6.67 -26.21 -7.52
C GLY A 396 -6.37 -26.07 -9.02
N PHE A 397 -5.09 -25.91 -9.39
CA PHE A 397 -4.69 -26.06 -10.79
C PHE A 397 -4.90 -27.51 -11.24
N ASP A 398 -5.49 -27.69 -12.42
CA ASP A 398 -5.71 -29.01 -12.98
C ASP A 398 -4.38 -29.68 -13.38
N LYS A 399 -4.38 -31.01 -13.40
CA LYS A 399 -3.18 -31.80 -13.64
C LYS A 399 -2.58 -31.55 -15.03
N ALA A 400 -3.42 -31.38 -16.05
CA ALA A 400 -2.96 -31.16 -17.43
C ALA A 400 -2.23 -29.81 -17.56
N LYS A 401 -2.78 -28.75 -16.96
CA LYS A 401 -2.18 -27.42 -16.90
C LYS A 401 -0.85 -27.42 -16.16
N LEU A 402 -0.74 -28.19 -15.06
CA LEU A 402 0.53 -28.35 -14.34
C LEU A 402 1.59 -29.05 -15.19
N GLU A 403 1.22 -30.10 -15.93
CA GLU A 403 2.12 -30.82 -16.85
C GLU A 403 2.62 -29.89 -17.97
N VAL A 404 1.72 -29.11 -18.59
CA VAL A 404 2.09 -28.10 -19.60
C VAL A 404 3.00 -27.01 -19.01
N THR A 405 2.67 -26.52 -17.81
CA THR A 405 3.44 -25.50 -17.10
C THR A 405 4.87 -25.97 -16.83
N GLU A 406 5.02 -27.18 -16.28
CA GLU A 406 6.33 -27.77 -16.00
C GLU A 406 7.13 -28.01 -17.29
N ALA A 407 6.50 -28.59 -18.31
CA ALA A 407 7.15 -28.87 -19.59
C ALA A 407 7.64 -27.57 -20.27
N TYR A 408 6.81 -26.53 -20.31
CA TYR A 408 7.18 -25.23 -20.86
C TYR A 408 8.35 -24.61 -20.09
N LEU A 409 8.24 -24.49 -18.76
CA LEU A 409 9.28 -23.86 -17.95
C LEU A 409 10.62 -24.61 -18.04
N LYS A 410 10.60 -25.94 -18.18
CA LYS A 410 11.81 -26.73 -18.47
C LYS A 410 12.37 -26.44 -19.86
N ALA A 411 11.53 -26.39 -20.90
CA ALA A 411 11.95 -26.11 -22.28
C ALA A 411 12.62 -24.73 -22.43
N VAL A 412 12.10 -23.71 -21.74
CA VAL A 412 12.69 -22.36 -21.73
C VAL A 412 13.71 -22.12 -20.61
N LYS A 413 14.08 -23.15 -19.85
CA LYS A 413 15.02 -23.07 -18.70
C LYS A 413 14.62 -22.03 -17.65
N LEU A 414 13.33 -21.88 -17.37
CA LEU A 414 12.79 -21.10 -16.25
C LEU A 414 12.41 -21.95 -15.03
N PHE A 415 12.54 -23.28 -15.14
CA PHE A 415 12.36 -24.20 -14.02
C PHE A 415 13.68 -24.42 -13.26
N ARG A 416 13.67 -24.26 -11.94
CA ARG A 416 14.81 -24.49 -11.06
C ARG A 416 14.76 -25.91 -10.52
N ASN A 417 15.84 -26.65 -10.71
CA ASN A 417 16.01 -28.02 -10.25
C ASN A 417 17.03 -28.07 -9.13
N ASP A 418 16.68 -28.67 -7.99
CA ASP A 418 17.60 -28.89 -6.87
C ASP A 418 18.61 -30.01 -7.12
N GLU A 419 18.30 -30.90 -8.06
CA GLU A 419 19.02 -32.17 -8.26
C GLU A 419 19.94 -32.17 -9.50
N SER A 420 19.85 -31.17 -10.38
CA SER A 420 20.64 -31.16 -11.62
C SER A 420 21.97 -30.43 -11.46
N SER A 421 23.02 -31.02 -12.03
CA SER A 421 24.35 -30.42 -12.29
C SER A 421 24.33 -29.27 -13.31
N SER A 422 23.17 -28.65 -13.53
CA SER A 422 23.01 -27.49 -14.41
C SER A 422 23.88 -26.34 -13.89
N ARG A 423 24.50 -25.62 -14.82
CA ARG A 423 25.30 -24.43 -14.49
C ARG A 423 24.39 -23.39 -13.81
N GLU A 424 24.68 -23.08 -12.55
CA GLU A 424 24.00 -22.02 -11.81
C GLU A 424 24.13 -20.67 -12.54
N PRO A 425 23.15 -19.74 -12.38
CA PRO A 425 23.27 -18.40 -12.92
C PRO A 425 24.51 -17.67 -12.39
N GLU A 426 25.06 -16.77 -13.21
CA GLU A 426 26.15 -15.89 -12.82
C GLU A 426 25.56 -14.56 -12.32
N TYR A 427 25.61 -14.34 -11.01
CA TYR A 427 25.09 -13.11 -10.38
C TYR A 427 26.13 -11.98 -10.35
N SER A 428 25.68 -10.73 -10.24
CA SER A 428 26.55 -9.55 -10.11
C SER A 428 27.32 -9.58 -8.79
N GLN A 429 26.66 -10.08 -7.75
CA GLN A 429 27.17 -10.25 -6.39
C GLN A 429 26.47 -11.44 -5.76
N VAL A 430 27.16 -12.18 -4.89
CA VAL A 430 26.57 -13.27 -4.09
C VAL A 430 26.60 -12.91 -2.61
N VAL A 431 25.47 -13.11 -1.92
CA VAL A 431 25.31 -12.99 -0.47
C VAL A 431 24.92 -14.36 0.06
N GLN A 432 25.67 -14.87 1.04
CA GLN A 432 25.38 -16.18 1.63
C GLN A 432 24.62 -16.01 2.95
N VAL A 433 23.55 -16.77 3.12
CA VAL A 433 22.76 -16.84 4.36
C VAL A 433 22.63 -18.29 4.79
N ASN A 434 23.23 -18.61 5.94
CA ASN A 434 23.09 -19.92 6.55
C ASN A 434 21.84 -19.96 7.44
N LEU A 435 20.84 -20.73 7.04
CA LEU A 435 19.57 -20.91 7.74
C LEU A 435 19.75 -21.50 9.15
N SER A 436 20.81 -22.27 9.40
CA SER A 436 21.12 -22.82 10.72
C SER A 436 21.61 -21.78 11.72
N SER A 437 22.05 -20.61 11.26
CA SER A 437 22.42 -19.49 12.14
C SER A 437 21.22 -18.65 12.60
N ILE A 438 20.03 -18.91 12.04
CA ILE A 438 18.82 -18.15 12.34
C ILE A 438 18.21 -18.68 13.65
N ILE A 439 18.28 -17.83 14.67
CA ILE A 439 17.67 -18.07 15.98
C ILE A 439 16.40 -17.20 16.14
N PRO A 440 15.43 -17.62 16.96
CA PRO A 440 14.27 -16.78 17.27
C PRO A 440 14.66 -15.52 18.05
N TYR A 441 14.07 -14.38 17.69
CA TYR A 441 14.29 -13.11 18.38
C TYR A 441 12.99 -12.50 18.91
N VAL A 442 13.11 -11.75 20.00
CA VAL A 442 12.15 -10.71 20.39
C VAL A 442 12.80 -9.34 20.21
N SER A 443 12.02 -8.26 20.12
CA SER A 443 12.55 -6.89 20.10
C SER A 443 11.97 -6.05 21.23
N GLY A 444 12.81 -5.41 22.03
CA GLY A 444 12.39 -4.65 23.21
C GLY A 444 13.52 -4.34 24.19
N PRO A 445 13.22 -3.69 25.33
CA PRO A 445 11.88 -3.42 25.86
C PRO A 445 11.21 -2.11 25.39
N LYS A 446 11.91 -1.23 24.67
CA LYS A 446 11.38 0.11 24.32
C LYS A 446 11.50 0.53 22.85
N ARG A 447 12.24 -0.21 22.02
CA ARG A 447 12.36 0.06 20.57
C ARG A 447 12.35 -1.23 19.75
N SER A 448 11.97 -1.11 18.49
CA SER A 448 11.79 -2.24 17.58
C SER A 448 13.12 -2.74 16.99
N GLN A 449 14.15 -1.90 16.98
CA GLN A 449 15.51 -2.28 16.56
C GLN A 449 16.30 -3.06 17.63
N ASP A 450 15.84 -3.07 18.87
CA ASP A 450 16.57 -3.68 19.99
C ASP A 450 16.28 -5.19 20.08
N ARG A 451 16.95 -5.97 19.23
CA ARG A 451 16.78 -7.43 19.15
C ARG A 451 17.43 -8.14 20.34
N VAL A 452 16.73 -9.13 20.87
CA VAL A 452 17.16 -10.03 21.95
C VAL A 452 16.86 -11.45 21.51
N ALA A 453 17.87 -12.31 21.49
CA ALA A 453 17.66 -13.73 21.20
C ALA A 453 16.77 -14.35 22.29
N VAL A 454 15.85 -15.24 21.93
CA VAL A 454 14.89 -15.82 22.88
C VAL A 454 15.59 -16.54 24.05
N ASN A 455 16.70 -17.23 23.79
CA ASN A 455 17.51 -17.88 24.83
C ASN A 455 18.24 -16.90 25.77
N ASN A 456 18.37 -15.62 25.37
CA ASN A 456 19.01 -14.56 26.17
C ASN A 456 17.98 -13.62 26.81
N MET A 457 16.67 -13.91 26.71
CA MET A 457 15.65 -12.94 27.11
C MET A 457 15.61 -12.73 28.63
N LYS A 458 15.75 -13.80 29.40
CA LYS A 458 15.84 -13.75 30.87
C LYS A 458 17.05 -12.92 31.34
N SER A 459 18.22 -13.12 30.73
CA SER A 459 19.45 -12.40 31.09
C SER A 459 19.44 -10.94 30.63
N ASP A 460 18.93 -10.65 29.41
CA ASP A 460 18.76 -9.27 28.91
C ASP A 460 17.78 -8.47 29.79
N PHE A 461 16.63 -9.05 30.16
CA PHE A 461 15.68 -8.37 31.05
C PHE A 461 16.29 -8.12 32.44
N GLN A 462 17.02 -9.08 32.99
CA GLN A 462 17.71 -8.90 34.28
C GLN A 462 18.75 -7.77 34.21
N ALA A 463 19.51 -7.69 33.12
CA ALA A 463 20.43 -6.58 32.87
C ALA A 463 19.68 -5.24 32.76
N CYS A 464 18.54 -5.22 32.07
CA CYS A 464 17.70 -4.02 31.94
C CYS A 464 17.19 -3.50 33.28
N LEU A 465 16.96 -4.36 34.29
CA LEU A 465 16.57 -3.90 35.63
C LEU A 465 17.68 -3.06 36.29
N ASN A 466 18.95 -3.44 36.11
CA ASN A 466 20.10 -2.77 36.72
C ASN A 466 20.54 -1.51 35.97
N GLU A 467 20.42 -1.53 34.64
CA GLU A 467 20.90 -0.44 33.77
C GLU A 467 20.25 0.91 34.06
N LYS A 468 21.01 1.99 33.81
CA LYS A 468 20.53 3.36 34.01
C LYS A 468 19.28 3.63 33.18
N SER A 469 18.36 4.43 33.72
CA SER A 469 17.09 4.72 33.06
C SER A 469 17.32 5.21 31.63
N GLY A 470 16.77 4.48 30.66
CA GLY A 470 17.04 4.70 29.26
C GLY A 470 16.27 3.71 28.40
N VAL A 471 16.78 3.47 27.19
CA VAL A 471 16.16 2.55 26.23
C VAL A 471 16.14 1.10 26.74
N LYS A 472 17.25 0.68 27.34
CA LYS A 472 17.53 -0.69 27.82
C LYS A 472 17.73 -0.74 29.33
N GLY A 473 17.20 0.25 30.06
CA GLY A 473 17.42 0.36 31.50
C GLY A 473 16.21 0.91 32.24
N PHE A 474 15.93 0.33 33.41
CA PHE A 474 14.83 0.70 34.31
C PHE A 474 15.31 1.26 35.66
N GLN A 475 16.59 1.11 36.00
CA GLN A 475 17.22 1.62 37.22
C GLN A 475 16.50 1.17 38.51
N ILE A 476 16.29 -0.14 38.65
CA ILE A 476 15.74 -0.78 39.84
C ILE A 476 16.89 -1.23 40.75
N ALA A 477 16.87 -0.77 42.00
CA ALA A 477 17.87 -1.12 43.01
C ALA A 477 17.95 -2.64 43.21
N ALA A 478 19.16 -3.19 43.39
CA ALA A 478 19.42 -4.63 43.40
C ALA A 478 18.55 -5.38 44.43
N GLU A 479 18.34 -4.80 45.60
CA GLU A 479 17.50 -5.30 46.69
C GLU A 479 16.02 -5.42 46.33
N LYS A 480 15.53 -4.64 45.35
CA LYS A 480 14.12 -4.65 44.89
C LYS A 480 13.88 -5.52 43.66
N GLN A 481 14.92 -5.99 42.97
CA GLN A 481 14.77 -6.73 41.69
C GLN A 481 14.03 -8.07 41.83
N ASN A 482 13.93 -8.58 43.07
CA ASN A 482 13.19 -9.80 43.40
C ASN A 482 11.86 -9.53 44.12
N ASP A 483 11.41 -8.26 44.15
CA ASP A 483 10.16 -7.90 44.79
C ASP A 483 8.96 -8.63 44.15
N THR A 484 8.02 -9.01 45.01
CA THR A 484 6.75 -9.64 44.62
C THR A 484 5.59 -8.95 45.33
N VAL A 485 4.50 -8.73 44.60
CA VAL A 485 3.28 -8.11 45.12
C VAL A 485 2.13 -9.11 45.04
N PRO A 486 1.48 -9.47 46.16
CA PRO A 486 0.28 -10.30 46.13
C PRO A 486 -0.89 -9.49 45.56
N VAL A 487 -1.73 -10.12 44.74
CA VAL A 487 -2.93 -9.52 44.17
C VAL A 487 -4.07 -10.53 44.16
N GLN A 488 -5.23 -10.09 44.63
CA GLN A 488 -6.48 -10.86 44.55
C GLN A 488 -7.18 -10.54 43.23
N TYR A 489 -7.47 -11.56 42.44
CA TYR A 489 -8.16 -11.42 41.16
C TYR A 489 -9.09 -12.63 40.93
N GLU A 490 -10.37 -12.37 40.67
CA GLU A 490 -11.40 -13.41 40.44
C GLU A 490 -11.42 -14.51 41.52
N GLY A 491 -11.25 -14.15 42.78
CA GLY A 491 -11.30 -15.07 43.92
C GLY A 491 -10.03 -15.89 44.15
N ASN A 492 -8.96 -15.65 43.38
CA ASN A 492 -7.67 -16.32 43.53
C ASN A 492 -6.54 -15.34 43.86
N GLU A 493 -5.55 -15.81 44.60
CA GLU A 493 -4.34 -15.04 44.92
C GLU A 493 -3.25 -15.29 43.87
N TYR A 494 -2.70 -14.21 43.32
CA TYR A 494 -1.57 -14.23 42.40
C TYR A 494 -0.40 -13.40 42.94
N LYS A 495 0.82 -13.67 42.47
CA LYS A 495 2.01 -12.86 42.78
C LYS A 495 2.54 -12.21 41.50
N LEU A 496 2.64 -10.89 41.50
CA LEU A 496 3.26 -10.11 40.43
C LEU A 496 4.72 -9.83 40.79
N SER A 497 5.63 -10.08 39.87
CA SER A 497 7.07 -9.79 40.00
C SER A 497 7.55 -8.99 38.80
N HIS A 498 8.75 -8.41 38.89
CA HIS A 498 9.40 -7.81 37.72
C HIS A 498 9.44 -8.81 36.56
N GLY A 499 9.02 -8.37 35.38
CA GLY A 499 8.94 -9.21 34.19
C GLY A 499 7.61 -9.96 34.02
N CYS A 500 6.63 -9.76 34.90
CA CYS A 500 5.31 -10.37 34.71
C CYS A 500 4.67 -9.90 33.40
N VAL A 501 4.11 -10.84 32.63
CA VAL A 501 3.36 -10.53 31.42
C VAL A 501 1.93 -10.17 31.84
N VAL A 502 1.48 -8.99 31.47
CA VAL A 502 0.11 -8.50 31.77
C VAL A 502 -0.71 -8.22 30.52
N ILE A 503 -0.06 -8.10 29.37
CA ILE A 503 -0.69 -7.97 28.06
C ILE A 503 -0.01 -8.93 27.09
N ALA A 504 -0.79 -9.74 26.38
CA ALA A 504 -0.32 -10.64 25.33
C ALA A 504 -1.22 -10.52 24.09
N ALA A 505 -0.74 -9.85 23.04
CA ALA A 505 -1.57 -9.52 21.88
C ALA A 505 -1.03 -10.13 20.58
N VAL A 506 -1.77 -11.10 20.04
CA VAL A 506 -1.53 -11.63 18.69
C VAL A 506 -2.20 -10.70 17.68
N ILE A 507 -1.39 -10.01 16.90
CA ILE A 507 -1.79 -9.08 15.84
C ILE A 507 -1.27 -9.61 14.52
N SER A 508 -2.14 -9.70 13.52
CA SER A 508 -1.74 -10.30 12.24
C SER A 508 -1.51 -9.31 11.11
N CYS A 509 -1.81 -8.01 11.17
CA CYS A 509 -1.57 -7.12 10.02
C CYS A 509 -0.10 -7.08 9.52
N THR A 510 0.88 -7.33 10.39
CA THR A 510 2.31 -7.44 10.04
C THR A 510 2.71 -8.88 9.64
N ASN A 511 1.90 -9.87 10.03
CA ASN A 511 2.12 -11.29 9.82
C ASN A 511 1.09 -11.91 8.85
N ASN A 512 0.25 -11.09 8.22
CA ASN A 512 -1.03 -11.49 7.60
C ASN A 512 -0.80 -12.26 6.31
N CYS A 513 0.36 -12.04 5.70
CA CYS A 513 0.82 -12.68 4.48
C CYS A 513 1.32 -14.12 4.72
N ASN A 514 1.41 -14.57 5.97
CA ASN A 514 1.98 -15.87 6.32
C ASN A 514 1.03 -16.67 7.23
N PRO A 515 0.20 -17.57 6.67
CA PRO A 515 -0.65 -18.46 7.45
C PRO A 515 0.15 -19.31 8.44
N SER A 516 1.37 -19.72 8.08
CA SER A 516 2.21 -20.63 8.88
C SER A 516 2.46 -20.10 10.29
N VAL A 517 2.75 -18.82 10.51
CA VAL A 517 3.01 -18.30 11.87
C VAL A 517 1.76 -18.20 12.74
N MET A 518 0.60 -17.93 12.13
CA MET A 518 -0.68 -17.90 12.85
C MET A 518 -1.18 -19.31 13.16
N LEU A 519 -1.02 -20.24 12.22
CA LEU A 519 -1.26 -21.67 12.44
C LEU A 519 -0.32 -22.22 13.51
N ALA A 520 0.94 -21.77 13.56
CA ALA A 520 1.88 -22.14 14.62
C ALA A 520 1.38 -21.70 16.00
N ALA A 521 0.86 -20.47 16.11
CA ALA A 521 0.24 -20.02 17.36
C ALA A 521 -0.97 -20.88 17.74
N GLY A 522 -1.82 -21.24 16.76
CA GLY A 522 -2.98 -22.09 16.98
C GLY A 522 -2.65 -23.53 17.36
N LEU A 523 -1.68 -24.16 16.68
CA LEU A 523 -1.22 -25.52 16.98
C LEU A 523 -0.49 -25.58 18.32
N LEU A 524 0.31 -24.56 18.64
CA LEU A 524 0.91 -24.43 19.97
C LEU A 524 -0.17 -24.31 21.04
N ALA A 525 -1.20 -23.49 20.82
CA ALA A 525 -2.33 -23.37 21.73
C ALA A 525 -3.08 -24.71 21.90
N LYS A 526 -3.29 -25.45 20.81
CA LYS A 526 -3.89 -26.79 20.83
C LYS A 526 -3.07 -27.75 21.71
N LYS A 527 -1.77 -27.88 21.44
CA LYS A 527 -0.87 -28.75 22.22
C LYS A 527 -0.77 -28.31 23.69
N ALA A 528 -0.77 -27.01 23.97
CA ALA A 528 -0.75 -26.47 25.32
C ALA A 528 -2.02 -26.86 26.12
N VAL A 529 -3.19 -26.66 25.53
CA VAL A 529 -4.47 -26.99 26.16
C VAL A 529 -4.61 -28.50 26.35
N GLU A 530 -4.20 -29.31 25.37
CA GLU A 530 -4.20 -30.78 25.47
C GLU A 530 -3.21 -31.29 26.52
N ALA A 531 -2.11 -30.55 26.75
CA ALA A 531 -1.17 -30.82 27.84
C ALA A 531 -1.67 -30.34 29.22
N GLY A 532 -2.76 -29.56 29.29
CA GLY A 532 -3.34 -29.04 30.52
C GLY A 532 -2.80 -27.69 30.98
N LEU A 533 -2.13 -26.95 30.10
CA LEU A 533 -1.66 -25.61 30.38
C LEU A 533 -2.78 -24.57 30.21
N VAL A 534 -2.72 -23.52 31.01
CA VAL A 534 -3.66 -22.39 31.01
C VAL A 534 -2.91 -21.06 31.08
N VAL A 535 -3.52 -20.00 30.56
CA VAL A 535 -3.03 -18.63 30.75
C VAL A 535 -3.63 -18.07 32.04
N LYS A 536 -2.84 -17.34 32.84
CA LYS A 536 -3.33 -16.71 34.07
C LYS A 536 -4.44 -15.70 33.71
N PRO A 537 -5.60 -15.71 34.40
CA PRO A 537 -6.79 -14.97 33.95
C PRO A 537 -6.64 -13.44 34.02
N TYR A 538 -5.69 -12.93 34.80
CA TYR A 538 -5.41 -11.49 34.85
C TYR A 538 -4.63 -10.98 33.62
N ILE A 539 -4.05 -11.86 32.81
CA ILE A 539 -3.29 -11.49 31.62
C ILE A 539 -4.27 -11.10 30.53
N ARG A 540 -4.13 -9.89 30.00
CA ARG A 540 -4.98 -9.42 28.92
C ARG A 540 -4.50 -10.00 27.59
N THR A 541 -5.11 -11.11 27.21
CA THR A 541 -4.92 -11.75 25.90
C THR A 541 -5.85 -11.15 24.85
N SER A 542 -5.41 -11.13 23.59
CA SER A 542 -6.25 -10.70 22.46
C SER A 542 -5.72 -11.23 21.13
N LEU A 543 -6.62 -11.62 20.23
CA LEU A 543 -6.34 -11.91 18.82
C LEU A 543 -6.96 -10.81 17.96
N SER A 544 -6.15 -10.08 17.22
CA SER A 544 -6.57 -9.03 16.27
C SER A 544 -6.15 -9.42 14.86
N PRO A 545 -7.00 -10.17 14.13
CA PRO A 545 -6.72 -10.52 12.76
C PRO A 545 -6.69 -9.29 11.84
N GLY A 546 -5.89 -9.31 10.78
CA GLY A 546 -5.81 -8.25 9.78
C GLY A 546 -6.87 -8.42 8.69
N SER A 547 -7.42 -9.63 8.53
CA SER A 547 -8.50 -9.93 7.60
C SER A 547 -9.36 -11.10 8.12
N GLY A 548 -10.58 -11.24 7.58
CA GLY A 548 -11.46 -12.37 7.85
C GLY A 548 -10.87 -13.74 7.46
N MET A 549 -9.93 -13.76 6.52
CA MET A 549 -9.27 -14.99 6.06
C MET A 549 -8.47 -15.67 7.16
N VAL A 550 -7.84 -14.88 8.04
CA VAL A 550 -7.10 -15.42 9.20
C VAL A 550 -8.02 -16.16 10.14
N THR A 551 -9.17 -15.57 10.46
CA THR A 551 -10.18 -16.24 11.28
C THR A 551 -10.70 -17.50 10.58
N HIS A 552 -10.91 -17.45 9.27
CA HIS A 552 -11.37 -18.59 8.49
C HIS A 552 -10.39 -19.77 8.60
N TYR A 553 -9.12 -19.60 8.26
CA TYR A 553 -8.19 -20.74 8.29
C TYR A 553 -7.88 -21.23 9.71
N LEU A 554 -7.89 -20.36 10.73
CA LEU A 554 -7.76 -20.79 12.13
C LEU A 554 -8.98 -21.61 12.57
N SER A 555 -10.17 -21.27 12.08
CA SER A 555 -11.39 -22.03 12.34
C SER A 555 -11.40 -23.36 11.58
N SER A 556 -11.10 -23.35 10.29
CA SER A 556 -11.11 -24.53 9.41
C SER A 556 -10.04 -25.56 9.76
N SER A 557 -8.88 -25.12 10.27
CA SER A 557 -7.84 -26.01 10.84
C SER A 557 -8.18 -26.54 12.24
N GLY A 558 -9.28 -26.08 12.84
CA GLY A 558 -9.74 -26.52 14.16
C GLY A 558 -8.94 -25.97 15.34
N VAL A 559 -8.07 -24.97 15.13
CA VAL A 559 -7.19 -24.42 16.19
C VAL A 559 -7.79 -23.20 16.90
N LEU A 560 -8.71 -22.48 16.27
CA LEU A 560 -9.33 -21.27 16.85
C LEU A 560 -9.98 -21.52 18.23
N PRO A 561 -10.72 -22.63 18.47
CA PRO A 561 -11.29 -22.90 19.80
C PRO A 561 -10.23 -23.02 20.90
N TYR A 562 -9.03 -23.50 20.57
CA TYR A 562 -7.94 -23.66 21.53
C TYR A 562 -7.27 -22.32 21.84
N LEU A 563 -7.15 -21.42 20.86
CA LEU A 563 -6.75 -20.03 21.09
C LEU A 563 -7.73 -19.32 22.04
N SER A 564 -9.04 -19.48 21.80
CA SER A 564 -10.08 -18.93 22.68
C SER A 564 -10.00 -19.49 24.11
N LYS A 565 -9.73 -20.80 24.28
CA LYS A 565 -9.52 -21.40 25.62
C LYS A 565 -8.34 -20.80 26.39
N LEU A 566 -7.32 -20.30 25.69
CA LEU A 566 -6.20 -19.56 26.27
C LEU A 566 -6.46 -18.04 26.38
N GLY A 567 -7.68 -17.59 26.06
CA GLY A 567 -8.13 -16.19 26.13
C GLY A 567 -7.84 -15.34 24.90
N PHE A 568 -7.26 -15.91 23.83
CA PHE A 568 -7.00 -15.20 22.58
C PHE A 568 -8.26 -15.12 21.70
N GLU A 569 -9.27 -14.40 22.19
CA GLU A 569 -10.50 -14.12 21.44
C GLU A 569 -10.27 -13.12 20.32
N VAL A 570 -11.03 -13.26 19.22
CA VAL A 570 -11.03 -12.30 18.12
C VAL A 570 -11.66 -11.00 18.62
N VAL A 571 -10.85 -9.95 18.80
CA VAL A 571 -11.34 -8.66 19.34
C VAL A 571 -11.72 -7.65 18.25
N GLY A 572 -11.33 -7.91 17.01
CA GLY A 572 -11.65 -7.08 15.85
C GLY A 572 -10.63 -7.19 14.72
N TYR A 573 -11.06 -6.77 13.52
CA TYR A 573 -10.22 -6.76 12.32
C TYR A 573 -9.52 -5.40 12.17
N GLY A 574 -8.18 -5.38 12.24
CA GLY A 574 -7.40 -4.15 12.07
C GLY A 574 -6.31 -3.92 13.12
N CYS A 575 -5.76 -2.71 13.17
CA CYS A 575 -4.51 -2.45 13.90
C CYS A 575 -4.60 -2.58 15.44
N SER A 576 -5.75 -2.35 16.07
CA SER A 576 -6.01 -2.64 17.50
C SER A 576 -4.83 -2.29 18.44
N THR A 577 -4.33 -3.24 19.24
CA THR A 577 -3.19 -3.11 20.14
C THR A 577 -1.88 -2.62 19.47
N CYS A 578 -1.68 -2.83 18.15
CA CYS A 578 -0.52 -2.32 17.41
C CYS A 578 -0.45 -0.78 17.43
N VAL A 579 -1.61 -0.12 17.43
CA VAL A 579 -1.69 1.34 17.49
C VAL A 579 -1.83 1.90 18.91
N GLY A 580 -1.70 1.05 19.93
CA GLY A 580 -1.91 1.43 21.34
C GLY A 580 -3.38 1.47 21.75
N ASN A 581 -4.29 0.96 20.92
CA ASN A 581 -5.70 0.80 21.28
C ASN A 581 -5.87 -0.49 22.08
N THR A 582 -5.47 -0.46 23.35
CA THR A 582 -5.59 -1.60 24.26
C THR A 582 -6.68 -1.35 25.30
N ALA A 583 -7.48 -2.37 25.59
CA ALA A 583 -8.45 -2.30 26.69
C ALA A 583 -7.71 -2.06 28.03
N PRO A 584 -8.29 -1.31 28.97
CA PRO A 584 -7.65 -1.05 30.25
C PRO A 584 -7.41 -2.36 31.01
N LEU A 585 -6.23 -2.49 31.64
CA LEU A 585 -5.93 -3.58 32.57
C LEU A 585 -6.87 -3.53 33.79
N PRO A 586 -7.18 -4.68 34.42
CA PRO A 586 -7.96 -4.72 35.65
C PRO A 586 -7.35 -3.83 36.74
N GLU A 587 -8.21 -3.13 37.47
CA GLU A 587 -7.79 -2.12 38.44
C GLU A 587 -6.91 -2.69 39.56
N ALA A 588 -7.24 -3.89 40.05
CA ALA A 588 -6.43 -4.62 41.02
C ALA A 588 -4.98 -4.85 40.54
N ILE A 589 -4.81 -5.22 39.26
CA ILE A 589 -3.50 -5.46 38.65
C ILE A 589 -2.75 -4.15 38.45
N ARG A 590 -3.41 -3.13 37.93
CA ARG A 590 -2.84 -1.78 37.76
C ARG A 590 -2.34 -1.22 39.10
N ASN A 591 -3.13 -1.38 40.16
CA ASN A 591 -2.78 -0.91 41.50
C ASN A 591 -1.61 -1.69 42.07
N ALA A 592 -1.59 -3.02 41.96
CA ALA A 592 -0.47 -3.84 42.40
C ALA A 592 0.85 -3.49 41.68
N ILE A 593 0.79 -3.25 40.36
CA ILE A 593 1.97 -2.80 39.58
C ILE A 593 2.50 -1.47 40.11
N LYS A 594 1.61 -0.48 40.31
CA LYS A 594 2.00 0.85 40.79
C LYS A 594 2.51 0.83 42.23
N GLN A 595 1.88 0.06 43.12
CA GLN A 595 2.24 -0.03 44.53
C GLN A 595 3.61 -0.70 44.74
N GLY A 596 3.92 -1.74 43.96
CA GLY A 596 5.22 -2.42 44.04
C GLY A 596 6.29 -1.90 43.10
N ASP A 597 6.04 -0.80 42.37
CA ASP A 597 6.92 -0.31 41.29
C ASP A 597 7.41 -1.42 40.34
N ILE A 598 6.50 -2.35 40.02
CA ILE A 598 6.82 -3.54 39.24
C ILE A 598 7.02 -3.15 37.76
N ILE A 599 8.09 -3.67 37.16
CA ILE A 599 8.30 -3.57 35.70
C ILE A 599 7.45 -4.63 35.00
N ALA A 600 6.18 -4.30 34.78
CA ALA A 600 5.25 -5.14 34.04
C ALA A 600 5.50 -5.09 32.53
N CYS A 601 5.25 -6.22 31.87
CA CYS A 601 5.58 -6.46 30.46
C CYS A 601 4.34 -6.65 29.59
N GLY A 602 4.38 -6.08 28.39
CA GLY A 602 3.50 -6.40 27.28
C GLY A 602 4.25 -7.15 26.18
N VAL A 603 3.67 -8.23 25.66
CA VAL A 603 4.23 -8.99 24.53
C VAL A 603 3.23 -8.96 23.39
N LEU A 604 3.66 -8.57 22.19
CA LEU A 604 2.76 -8.45 21.05
C LEU A 604 3.43 -8.81 19.73
N SER A 605 2.66 -9.27 18.74
CA SER A 605 3.17 -9.53 17.39
C SER A 605 2.98 -8.35 16.42
N GLY A 606 3.22 -7.13 16.91
CA GLY A 606 3.17 -5.89 16.13
C GLY A 606 4.54 -5.36 15.71
N THR A 607 4.61 -4.08 15.29
CA THR A 607 5.85 -3.45 14.76
C THR A 607 6.48 -2.38 15.66
N LYS A 608 5.76 -1.89 16.68
CA LYS A 608 6.19 -0.78 17.53
C LYS A 608 5.94 -1.09 19.00
N ASN A 609 6.90 -0.76 19.86
CA ASN A 609 6.95 -1.15 21.28
C ASN A 609 7.52 -0.05 22.18
N PHE A 610 7.26 1.22 21.86
CA PHE A 610 7.69 2.34 22.71
C PHE A 610 7.03 2.27 24.10
N GLU A 611 7.72 2.76 25.12
CA GLU A 611 7.19 2.86 26.49
C GLU A 611 5.89 3.69 26.52
N GLY A 612 4.91 3.27 27.32
CA GLY A 612 3.60 3.93 27.41
C GLY A 612 2.67 3.70 26.21
N ARG A 613 3.09 2.92 25.20
CA ARG A 613 2.29 2.65 24.00
C ARG A 613 1.02 1.82 24.28
N LEU A 614 1.12 0.82 25.15
CA LEU A 614 -0.01 -0.07 25.48
C LEU A 614 -0.87 0.53 26.59
N CYS A 615 -0.25 0.84 27.73
CA CYS A 615 -0.84 1.59 28.82
C CYS A 615 0.25 2.21 29.72
N ASP A 616 -0.17 3.12 30.60
CA ASP A 616 0.68 3.89 31.52
C ASP A 616 1.47 3.03 32.51
N CYS A 617 0.97 1.82 32.84
CA CYS A 617 1.59 0.92 33.82
C CYS A 617 2.49 -0.17 33.20
N VAL A 618 2.57 -0.26 31.86
CA VAL A 618 3.46 -1.22 31.17
C VAL A 618 4.67 -0.48 30.63
N ARG A 619 5.80 -0.67 31.32
CA ARG A 619 7.08 0.01 31.06
C ARG A 619 7.99 -0.77 30.09
N ALA A 620 7.75 -2.06 29.93
CA ALA A 620 8.51 -2.93 29.02
C ALA A 620 7.59 -3.58 27.98
N ASN A 621 7.92 -3.42 26.70
CA ASN A 621 7.14 -3.97 25.59
C ASN A 621 8.03 -4.76 24.63
N TYR A 622 7.64 -5.99 24.34
CA TYR A 622 8.38 -6.90 23.46
C TYR A 622 7.57 -7.25 22.23
N LEU A 623 8.21 -7.09 21.06
CA LEU A 623 7.71 -7.59 19.80
C LEU A 623 8.18 -9.04 19.63
N ALA A 624 7.25 -9.96 19.35
CA ALA A 624 7.54 -11.39 19.21
C ALA A 624 6.66 -12.02 18.12
N SER A 625 7.04 -13.19 17.60
CA SER A 625 6.19 -13.94 16.68
C SER A 625 4.89 -14.39 17.37
N PRO A 626 3.77 -14.58 16.63
CA PRO A 626 2.52 -15.08 17.20
C PRO A 626 2.64 -16.29 18.16
N PRO A 627 3.38 -17.38 17.83
CA PRO A 627 3.54 -18.49 18.77
C PRO A 627 4.33 -18.12 20.03
N LEU A 628 5.31 -17.22 19.94
CA LEU A 628 6.04 -16.72 21.11
C LEU A 628 5.14 -15.86 22.01
N VAL A 629 4.23 -15.06 21.44
CA VAL A 629 3.24 -14.31 22.25
C VAL A 629 2.39 -15.28 23.08
N VAL A 630 1.93 -16.39 22.47
CA VAL A 630 1.18 -17.43 23.18
C VAL A 630 2.05 -18.10 24.25
N ALA A 631 3.30 -18.44 23.93
CA ALA A 631 4.24 -19.05 24.88
C ALA A 631 4.50 -18.15 26.11
N TYR A 632 4.76 -16.85 25.91
CA TYR A 632 4.94 -15.89 27.01
C TYR A 632 3.66 -15.64 27.80
N ALA A 633 2.49 -15.73 27.18
CA ALA A 633 1.20 -15.67 27.89
C ALA A 633 1.03 -16.87 28.83
N ILE A 634 1.37 -18.07 28.37
CA ILE A 634 1.30 -19.30 29.19
C ILE A 634 2.30 -19.22 30.35
N ALA A 635 3.56 -18.86 30.07
CA ALA A 635 4.58 -18.68 31.10
C ALA A 635 4.20 -17.57 32.11
N GLY A 636 3.54 -16.52 31.63
CA GLY A 636 3.14 -15.35 32.40
C GLY A 636 4.31 -14.46 32.85
N THR A 637 5.50 -14.66 32.29
CA THR A 637 6.71 -13.88 32.59
C THR A 637 7.66 -13.86 31.39
N VAL A 638 8.38 -12.76 31.23
CA VAL A 638 9.51 -12.64 30.29
C VAL A 638 10.82 -13.19 30.87
N ARG A 639 10.88 -13.43 32.19
CA ARG A 639 12.07 -13.95 32.91
C ARG A 639 12.13 -15.47 32.90
N ILE A 640 11.93 -16.09 31.75
CA ILE A 640 11.96 -17.53 31.57
C ILE A 640 13.04 -17.90 30.55
N ASP A 641 13.81 -18.93 30.86
CA ASP A 641 14.65 -19.63 29.89
C ASP A 641 13.91 -20.87 29.39
N PHE A 642 13.40 -20.83 28.16
CA PHE A 642 12.60 -21.93 27.60
C PHE A 642 13.37 -23.24 27.38
N ASP A 643 14.70 -23.21 27.39
CA ASP A 643 15.53 -24.40 27.22
C ASP A 643 15.66 -25.19 28.54
N THR A 644 15.62 -24.49 29.68
CA THR A 644 15.91 -25.06 31.00
C THR A 644 14.72 -25.06 31.96
N GLU A 645 13.70 -24.21 31.74
CA GLU A 645 12.56 -24.04 32.62
C GLU A 645 11.24 -24.49 31.95
N PRO A 646 10.35 -25.21 32.68
CA PRO A 646 9.05 -25.59 32.15
C PRO A 646 8.09 -24.39 32.06
N LEU A 647 7.18 -24.43 31.09
CA LEU A 647 6.06 -23.47 30.96
C LEU A 647 5.04 -23.64 32.09
N GLY A 648 4.88 -24.87 32.56
CA GLY A 648 3.95 -25.22 33.63
C GLY A 648 3.86 -26.72 33.84
N THR A 649 2.90 -27.12 34.66
CA THR A 649 2.65 -28.52 35.02
C THR A 649 1.37 -28.99 34.32
N GLY A 650 1.45 -30.09 33.57
CA GLY A 650 0.31 -30.66 32.88
C GLY A 650 -0.60 -31.54 33.76
N PHE A 651 -1.66 -32.11 33.19
CA PHE A 651 -2.69 -32.89 33.92
C PHE A 651 -2.13 -34.04 34.80
N ASN A 652 -0.99 -34.62 34.43
CA ASN A 652 -0.39 -35.77 35.12
C ASN A 652 0.77 -35.38 36.05
N GLY A 653 0.91 -34.10 36.41
CA GLY A 653 2.06 -33.61 37.17
C GLY A 653 3.37 -33.51 36.37
N LYS A 654 3.34 -33.82 35.06
CA LYS A 654 4.50 -33.74 34.17
C LYS A 654 4.84 -32.27 33.88
N SER A 655 6.12 -31.90 34.05
CA SER A 655 6.65 -30.62 33.60
C SER A 655 6.61 -30.54 32.07
N ILE A 656 5.97 -29.50 31.54
CA ILE A 656 5.83 -29.28 30.09
C ILE A 656 6.78 -28.14 29.68
N TYR A 657 7.70 -28.42 28.77
CA TYR A 657 8.65 -27.46 28.20
C TYR A 657 8.11 -26.88 26.89
N LEU A 658 8.65 -25.75 26.45
CA LEU A 658 8.26 -25.15 25.16
C LEU A 658 8.44 -26.13 24.00
N ARG A 659 9.55 -26.87 23.98
CA ARG A 659 9.86 -27.91 22.98
C ARG A 659 8.82 -29.04 22.90
N ASP A 660 8.08 -29.30 23.97
CA ASP A 660 7.10 -30.38 24.00
C ASP A 660 5.81 -30.00 23.25
N ILE A 661 5.51 -28.69 23.17
CA ILE A 661 4.29 -28.15 22.58
C ILE A 661 4.54 -27.30 21.32
N TRP A 662 5.81 -27.04 20.98
CA TRP A 662 6.16 -26.29 19.78
C TRP A 662 5.82 -27.11 18.53
N PRO A 663 5.03 -26.57 17.58
CA PRO A 663 4.67 -27.30 16.37
C PRO A 663 5.90 -27.45 15.47
N THR A 664 6.09 -28.64 14.90
CA THR A 664 7.17 -28.84 13.94
C THR A 664 6.82 -28.18 12.60
N ARG A 665 7.83 -27.82 11.79
CA ARG A 665 7.59 -27.28 10.45
C ARG A 665 6.82 -28.23 9.54
N GLN A 666 7.04 -29.54 9.68
CA GLN A 666 6.31 -30.53 8.89
C GLN A 666 4.82 -30.58 9.28
N GLU A 667 4.51 -30.54 10.58
CA GLU A 667 3.13 -30.44 11.06
C GLU A 667 2.45 -29.17 10.51
N LEU A 668 3.16 -28.04 10.51
CA LEU A 668 2.66 -26.77 9.98
C LEU A 668 2.38 -26.86 8.48
N HIS A 669 3.34 -27.36 7.70
CA HIS A 669 3.19 -27.50 6.26
C HIS A 669 2.01 -28.42 5.89
N THR A 670 1.83 -29.53 6.61
CA THR A 670 0.69 -30.44 6.37
C THR A 670 -0.65 -29.74 6.64
N VAL A 671 -0.80 -29.06 7.78
CA VAL A 671 -2.06 -28.35 8.11
C VAL A 671 -2.30 -27.20 7.13
N GLU A 672 -1.26 -26.48 6.75
CA GLU A 672 -1.34 -25.37 5.79
C GLU A 672 -1.76 -25.87 4.39
N GLU A 673 -1.12 -26.91 3.86
CA GLU A 673 -1.42 -27.47 2.54
C GLU A 673 -2.79 -28.16 2.49
N GLU A 674 -3.11 -29.01 3.46
CA GLU A 674 -4.31 -29.86 3.42
C GLU A 674 -5.56 -29.13 3.87
N CYS A 675 -5.48 -28.37 4.96
CA CYS A 675 -6.67 -27.76 5.58
C CYS A 675 -6.91 -26.32 5.10
N VAL A 676 -5.84 -25.56 4.83
CA VAL A 676 -5.94 -24.12 4.59
C VAL A 676 -5.97 -23.80 3.11
N ILE A 677 -4.93 -24.16 2.35
CA ILE A 677 -4.81 -23.78 0.94
C ILE A 677 -5.99 -24.35 0.12
N SER A 678 -6.27 -25.65 0.23
CA SER A 678 -7.35 -26.25 -0.57
C SER A 678 -8.74 -25.68 -0.27
N SER A 679 -9.08 -25.49 1.02
CA SER A 679 -10.38 -24.97 1.43
C SER A 679 -10.53 -23.49 1.07
N MET A 680 -9.47 -22.71 1.28
CA MET A 680 -9.44 -21.26 1.03
C MET A 680 -9.57 -20.93 -0.45
N PHE A 681 -8.80 -21.61 -1.31
CA PHE A 681 -8.87 -21.40 -2.76
C PHE A 681 -10.22 -21.84 -3.31
N LYS A 682 -10.78 -22.94 -2.79
CA LYS A 682 -12.13 -23.39 -3.16
C LYS A 682 -13.19 -22.36 -2.76
N GLU A 683 -13.17 -21.87 -1.52
CA GLU A 683 -14.12 -20.86 -1.06
C GLU A 683 -13.95 -19.53 -1.82
N LEU A 684 -12.71 -19.09 -2.05
CA LEU A 684 -12.41 -17.89 -2.83
C LEU A 684 -12.92 -18.03 -4.26
N LYS A 685 -12.69 -19.18 -4.91
CA LYS A 685 -13.21 -19.49 -6.24
C LYS A 685 -14.74 -19.51 -6.26
N GLU A 686 -15.38 -20.13 -5.28
CA GLU A 686 -16.85 -20.12 -5.16
C GLU A 686 -17.39 -18.71 -4.94
N LYS A 687 -16.73 -17.87 -4.13
CA LYS A 687 -17.09 -16.46 -3.91
C LYS A 687 -16.90 -15.63 -5.17
N MET A 688 -15.83 -15.87 -5.93
CA MET A 688 -15.57 -15.23 -7.22
C MET A 688 -16.61 -15.63 -8.28
N GLU A 689 -16.96 -16.91 -8.37
CA GLU A 689 -17.96 -17.44 -9.32
C GLU A 689 -19.38 -16.97 -8.99
N LYS A 690 -19.76 -17.04 -7.71
CA LYS A 690 -21.11 -16.65 -7.26
C LYS A 690 -21.27 -15.14 -7.13
N GLY A 691 -20.19 -14.40 -6.86
CA GLY A 691 -20.21 -12.99 -6.51
C GLY A 691 -20.92 -12.70 -5.18
N ASN A 692 -20.70 -11.52 -4.61
CA ASN A 692 -21.49 -11.06 -3.46
C ASN A 692 -22.89 -10.62 -3.93
N LYS A 693 -23.94 -10.96 -3.18
CA LYS A 693 -25.33 -10.53 -3.46
C LYS A 693 -25.44 -9.03 -3.76
N ARG A 694 -24.78 -8.17 -2.97
CA ARG A 694 -24.83 -6.70 -3.17
C ARG A 694 -24.18 -6.27 -4.48
N TRP A 695 -23.03 -6.86 -4.82
CA TRP A 695 -22.36 -6.63 -6.10
C TRP A 695 -23.22 -7.10 -7.28
N ASN A 696 -23.80 -8.30 -7.19
CA ASN A 696 -24.63 -8.86 -8.25
C ASN A 696 -25.90 -8.03 -8.50
N LEU A 697 -26.51 -7.52 -7.42
CA LEU A 697 -27.71 -6.66 -7.48
C LEU A 697 -27.42 -5.22 -7.90
N LEU A 698 -26.14 -4.78 -7.91
CA LEU A 698 -25.79 -3.43 -8.32
C LEU A 698 -26.11 -3.22 -9.80
N GLU A 699 -27.06 -2.35 -10.13
CA GLU A 699 -27.34 -2.02 -11.53
C GLU A 699 -26.19 -1.21 -12.12
N ALA A 700 -25.75 -1.59 -13.32
CA ALA A 700 -24.73 -0.88 -14.07
C ALA A 700 -25.15 -0.79 -15.55
N PRO A 701 -24.91 0.35 -16.22
CA PRO A 701 -25.18 0.49 -17.66
C PRO A 701 -24.47 -0.57 -18.50
N GLU A 702 -24.96 -0.79 -19.72
CA GLU A 702 -24.35 -1.69 -20.71
C GLU A 702 -23.91 -0.96 -21.98
N SER A 703 -24.01 0.37 -21.99
CA SER A 703 -23.60 1.20 -23.10
C SER A 703 -22.08 1.17 -23.31
N ILE A 704 -21.65 1.15 -24.57
CA ILE A 704 -20.23 1.19 -24.98
C ILE A 704 -19.52 2.42 -24.40
N LEU A 705 -20.23 3.55 -24.35
CA LEU A 705 -19.77 4.80 -23.75
C LEU A 705 -20.38 4.96 -22.36
N PHE A 706 -19.61 5.52 -21.44
CA PHE A 706 -20.10 5.74 -20.09
C PHE A 706 -21.13 6.87 -20.07
N PRO A 707 -22.33 6.68 -19.48
CA PRO A 707 -23.32 7.74 -19.38
C PRO A 707 -22.96 8.70 -18.23
N TRP A 708 -22.10 9.69 -18.51
CA TRP A 708 -21.63 10.66 -17.50
C TRP A 708 -22.80 11.38 -16.82
N ASP A 709 -22.89 11.25 -15.49
CA ASP A 709 -23.85 12.03 -14.70
C ASP A 709 -23.24 13.37 -14.30
N LEU A 710 -23.83 14.46 -14.80
CA LEU A 710 -23.41 15.83 -14.47
C LEU A 710 -23.59 16.19 -12.98
N LYS A 711 -24.45 15.47 -12.26
CA LYS A 711 -24.65 15.63 -10.81
C LYS A 711 -23.61 14.85 -9.99
N SER A 712 -22.89 13.93 -10.62
CA SER A 712 -21.87 13.13 -9.94
C SER A 712 -20.83 14.00 -9.24
N THR A 713 -20.46 13.56 -8.04
CA THR A 713 -19.31 14.07 -7.30
C THR A 713 -18.19 13.05 -7.19
N TYR A 714 -18.29 11.87 -7.82
CA TYR A 714 -17.27 10.82 -7.80
C TYR A 714 -16.65 10.52 -9.16
N ILE A 715 -17.45 10.46 -10.22
CA ILE A 715 -17.05 10.06 -11.57
C ILE A 715 -17.38 11.19 -12.55
N ARG A 716 -16.36 11.80 -13.15
CA ARG A 716 -16.50 12.89 -14.14
C ARG A 716 -15.57 12.66 -15.31
N CYS A 717 -16.01 13.08 -16.50
CA CYS A 717 -15.18 13.05 -17.69
C CYS A 717 -14.07 14.11 -17.55
N PRO A 718 -12.78 13.73 -17.55
CA PRO A 718 -11.67 14.67 -17.50
C PRO A 718 -11.46 15.35 -18.86
N SER A 719 -10.86 16.55 -18.84
CA SER A 719 -10.58 17.38 -20.03
C SER A 719 -9.25 17.04 -20.74
N PHE A 720 -8.66 15.86 -20.48
CA PHE A 720 -7.35 15.49 -21.03
C PHE A 720 -7.33 15.42 -22.56
N PHE A 721 -8.47 15.10 -23.17
CA PHE A 721 -8.61 14.86 -24.61
C PHE A 721 -9.32 15.99 -25.38
N ASP A 722 -9.66 17.11 -24.75
CA ASP A 722 -10.46 18.19 -25.37
C ASP A 722 -9.85 18.74 -26.66
N LYS A 723 -8.52 18.62 -26.81
CA LYS A 723 -7.74 19.08 -27.96
C LYS A 723 -7.17 17.92 -28.80
N LEU A 724 -7.72 16.70 -28.65
CA LEU A 724 -7.25 15.55 -29.41
C LEU A 724 -7.54 15.76 -30.91
N ALA A 725 -6.47 15.81 -31.70
CA ALA A 725 -6.51 15.83 -33.16
C ALA A 725 -5.67 14.68 -33.70
N LYS A 726 -5.98 14.25 -34.93
CA LYS A 726 -5.29 13.11 -35.60
C LYS A 726 -3.78 13.33 -35.68
N GLU A 727 -3.37 14.53 -36.08
CA GLU A 727 -1.96 14.93 -36.07
C GLU A 727 -1.61 15.70 -34.79
N PRO A 728 -0.45 15.44 -34.16
CA PRO A 728 -0.01 16.18 -33.00
C PRO A 728 0.37 17.63 -33.39
N VAL A 729 0.00 18.59 -32.54
CA VAL A 729 0.46 19.97 -32.67
C VAL A 729 1.89 20.05 -32.14
N ALA A 730 2.77 20.76 -32.85
CA ALA A 730 4.14 20.98 -32.40
C ALA A 730 4.17 21.60 -30.98
N PRO A 731 5.12 21.19 -30.11
CA PRO A 731 5.27 21.80 -28.79
C PRO A 731 5.37 23.32 -28.88
N GLN A 732 4.47 24.03 -28.20
CA GLN A 732 4.47 25.48 -28.19
C GLN A 732 5.52 26.01 -27.22
N ALA A 733 6.12 27.16 -27.54
CA ALA A 733 6.96 27.88 -26.61
C ALA A 733 6.17 28.24 -25.35
N VAL A 734 6.83 28.20 -24.20
CA VAL A 734 6.26 28.76 -22.97
C VAL A 734 6.77 30.19 -22.88
N GLU A 735 5.89 31.15 -23.08
CA GLU A 735 6.25 32.58 -23.10
C GLU A 735 5.68 33.32 -21.89
N ASN A 736 6.52 34.13 -21.25
CA ASN A 736 6.15 35.02 -20.14
C ASN A 736 5.42 34.31 -18.98
N ALA A 737 5.80 33.06 -18.68
CA ALA A 737 5.13 32.26 -17.67
C ALA A 737 5.44 32.75 -16.25
N HIS A 738 4.43 32.75 -15.39
CA HIS A 738 4.61 33.01 -13.97
C HIS A 738 4.93 31.74 -13.18
N VAL A 739 5.71 31.87 -12.11
CA VAL A 739 5.94 30.75 -11.19
C VAL A 739 4.74 30.60 -10.26
N LEU A 740 4.01 29.49 -10.38
CA LEU A 740 2.87 29.19 -9.50
C LEU A 740 3.33 28.83 -8.08
N LEU A 741 4.42 28.09 -7.97
CA LEU A 741 4.98 27.63 -6.71
C LEU A 741 6.51 27.67 -6.75
N TYR A 742 7.12 28.15 -5.66
CA TYR A 742 8.55 28.05 -5.44
C TYR A 742 8.83 27.16 -4.22
N LEU A 743 9.29 25.95 -4.48
CA LEU A 743 9.40 24.88 -3.50
C LEU A 743 10.86 24.63 -3.10
N GLY A 744 11.03 23.93 -1.97
CA GLY A 744 12.32 23.47 -1.47
C GLY A 744 12.69 22.07 -1.97
N ASP A 745 13.55 21.40 -1.20
CA ASP A 745 13.99 20.04 -1.46
C ASP A 745 12.96 19.00 -1.00
N SER A 746 13.05 17.81 -1.58
CA SER A 746 12.33 16.59 -1.16
C SER A 746 10.81 16.78 -1.08
N VAL A 747 10.25 17.55 -2.00
CA VAL A 747 8.80 17.69 -2.17
C VAL A 747 8.24 16.32 -2.56
N THR A 748 7.44 15.74 -1.68
CA THR A 748 6.86 14.42 -1.92
C THR A 748 5.60 14.46 -2.79
N THR A 749 5.25 13.35 -3.43
CA THR A 749 3.96 13.19 -4.14
C THR A 749 2.75 13.40 -3.23
N ASP A 750 2.89 13.21 -1.91
CA ASP A 750 1.88 13.57 -0.90
C ASP A 750 1.68 15.08 -0.74
N HIS A 751 2.73 15.88 -0.93
CA HIS A 751 2.60 17.33 -0.96
C HIS A 751 1.90 17.80 -2.24
N ILE A 752 2.20 17.15 -3.36
CA ILE A 752 1.64 17.47 -4.68
C ILE A 752 0.18 17.02 -4.78
N SER A 753 -0.13 15.79 -4.40
CA SER A 753 -1.46 15.18 -4.48
C SER A 753 -1.80 14.41 -3.19
N PRO A 754 -2.36 15.07 -2.16
CA PRO A 754 -2.77 14.43 -0.93
C PRO A 754 -3.89 13.39 -1.17
N ALA A 755 -3.88 12.29 -0.41
CA ALA A 755 -4.89 11.21 -0.53
C ALA A 755 -5.86 11.14 0.66
N GLY A 756 -5.53 11.78 1.79
CA GLY A 756 -6.29 11.72 3.04
C GLY A 756 -7.57 12.57 3.02
N SER A 757 -8.06 12.91 4.21
CA SER A 757 -9.28 13.70 4.39
C SER A 757 -9.20 15.09 3.76
N ILE A 758 -10.36 15.59 3.30
CA ILE A 758 -10.47 16.93 2.71
C ILE A 758 -10.65 17.97 3.83
N ALA A 759 -9.73 18.92 3.92
CA ALA A 759 -9.77 19.99 4.91
C ALA A 759 -10.96 20.94 4.66
N ARG A 760 -11.72 21.30 5.71
CA ARG A 760 -12.96 22.10 5.58
C ARG A 760 -12.78 23.48 4.94
N SER A 761 -11.59 24.05 5.06
CA SER A 761 -11.25 25.37 4.52
C SER A 761 -10.67 25.32 3.10
N SER A 762 -10.52 24.13 2.49
CA SER A 762 -9.88 23.99 1.17
C SER A 762 -10.81 24.33 0.01
N ALA A 763 -10.22 24.63 -1.15
CA ALA A 763 -10.94 24.79 -2.41
C ALA A 763 -11.84 23.57 -2.74
N ALA A 764 -11.37 22.35 -2.46
CA ALA A 764 -12.16 21.13 -2.68
C ALA A 764 -13.39 21.06 -1.75
N ALA A 765 -13.25 21.45 -0.48
CA ALA A 765 -14.39 21.52 0.44
C ALA A 765 -15.42 22.57 0.00
N LYS A 766 -14.98 23.76 -0.46
CA LYS A 766 -15.87 24.79 -1.02
C LYS A 766 -16.65 24.25 -2.23
N TYR A 767 -15.97 23.54 -3.12
CA TYR A 767 -16.61 22.88 -4.27
C TYR A 767 -17.65 21.84 -3.85
N LEU A 768 -17.30 20.90 -2.96
CA LEU A 768 -18.24 19.87 -2.50
C LEU A 768 -19.43 20.47 -1.74
N THR A 769 -19.20 21.51 -0.95
CA THR A 769 -20.27 22.27 -0.27
C THR A 769 -21.21 22.94 -1.27
N SER A 770 -20.67 23.51 -2.36
CA SER A 770 -21.47 24.10 -3.44
C SER A 770 -22.34 23.06 -4.17
N LYS A 771 -21.99 21.77 -4.08
CA LYS A 771 -22.78 20.64 -4.58
C LYS A 771 -23.76 20.07 -3.54
N GLY A 772 -23.90 20.73 -2.38
CA GLY A 772 -24.84 20.35 -1.32
C GLY A 772 -24.30 19.29 -0.34
N LEU A 773 -23.01 18.95 -0.39
CA LEU A 773 -22.44 17.96 0.52
C LEU A 773 -22.00 18.58 1.84
N THR A 774 -22.23 17.86 2.93
CA THR A 774 -21.74 18.20 4.26
C THR A 774 -20.31 17.69 4.48
N PRO A 775 -19.55 18.24 5.47
CA PRO A 775 -18.19 17.78 5.75
C PRO A 775 -18.04 16.28 6.05
N ARG A 776 -19.12 15.61 6.51
CA ARG A 776 -19.11 14.16 6.75
C ARG A 776 -19.18 13.36 5.44
N GLU A 777 -19.73 13.95 4.39
CA GLU A 777 -19.91 13.32 3.08
C GLU A 777 -18.77 13.63 2.11
N PHE A 778 -17.80 14.46 2.51
CA PHE A 778 -16.65 14.79 1.67
C PHE A 778 -15.83 13.57 1.27
N ASN A 779 -15.73 12.58 2.16
CA ASN A 779 -14.87 11.42 2.01
C ASN A 779 -13.38 11.84 1.94
N SER A 780 -12.49 10.97 1.44
CA SER A 780 -11.07 11.26 1.22
C SER A 780 -10.79 11.76 -0.19
N TYR A 781 -9.64 12.42 -0.41
CA TYR A 781 -9.16 12.69 -1.77
C TYR A 781 -8.96 11.41 -2.57
N GLY A 782 -8.47 10.33 -1.95
CA GLY A 782 -8.32 9.02 -2.60
C GLY A 782 -9.62 8.48 -3.19
N ALA A 783 -10.73 8.61 -2.46
CA ALA A 783 -12.05 8.20 -2.93
C ALA A 783 -12.61 9.08 -4.07
N ARG A 784 -12.06 10.29 -4.28
CA ARG A 784 -12.51 11.28 -5.26
C ARG A 784 -11.66 11.30 -6.54
N ARG A 785 -10.78 10.31 -6.75
CA ARG A 785 -9.85 10.26 -7.88
C ARG A 785 -10.49 10.14 -9.26
N GLY A 786 -11.74 9.69 -9.36
CA GLY A 786 -12.51 9.73 -10.61
C GLY A 786 -13.11 11.10 -10.93
N ASN A 787 -12.89 12.11 -10.08
CA ASN A 787 -13.42 13.45 -10.21
C ASN A 787 -12.27 14.46 -10.32
N ASP A 788 -11.98 14.85 -11.55
CA ASP A 788 -10.94 15.82 -11.90
C ASP A 788 -11.11 17.17 -11.19
N ALA A 789 -12.35 17.65 -11.04
CA ALA A 789 -12.65 18.93 -10.41
C ALA A 789 -12.26 18.95 -8.91
N VAL A 790 -12.43 17.83 -8.20
CA VAL A 790 -12.00 17.69 -6.80
C VAL A 790 -10.50 17.52 -6.70
N MET A 791 -9.91 16.67 -7.55
CA MET A 791 -8.48 16.36 -7.47
C MET A 791 -7.59 17.54 -7.87
N THR A 792 -7.98 18.31 -8.89
CA THR A 792 -7.27 19.55 -9.26
C THR A 792 -7.32 20.57 -8.11
N ARG A 793 -8.46 20.68 -7.41
CA ARG A 793 -8.59 21.51 -6.19
C ARG A 793 -7.80 20.97 -5.00
N GLY A 794 -7.52 19.67 -4.97
CA GLY A 794 -6.67 19.02 -3.99
C GLY A 794 -5.18 19.10 -4.30
N THR A 795 -4.81 19.48 -5.52
CA THR A 795 -3.42 19.55 -5.95
C THR A 795 -2.71 20.68 -5.22
N PHE A 796 -1.57 20.36 -4.60
CA PHE A 796 -0.82 21.24 -3.68
C PHE A 796 -1.65 21.73 -2.48
N ALA A 797 -2.73 21.03 -2.11
CA ALA A 797 -3.58 21.38 -0.98
C ALA A 797 -3.10 20.80 0.36
N ASN A 798 -1.92 20.18 0.40
CA ASN A 798 -1.36 19.63 1.62
C ASN A 798 -1.00 20.74 2.61
N ILE A 799 -1.52 20.65 3.83
CA ILE A 799 -1.31 21.66 4.88
C ILE A 799 0.16 21.85 5.28
N LYS A 800 1.02 20.86 4.98
CA LYS A 800 2.46 20.88 5.23
C LYS A 800 3.28 21.40 4.05
N LEU A 801 2.65 21.77 2.93
CA LEU A 801 3.36 22.31 1.77
C LEU A 801 4.15 23.56 2.17
N LEU A 802 5.46 23.55 1.92
CA LEU A 802 6.33 24.68 2.17
C LEU A 802 6.60 25.44 0.86
N ASN A 803 5.79 26.46 0.60
CA ASN A 803 6.00 27.39 -0.50
C ASN A 803 6.86 28.57 -0.03
N LYS A 804 8.03 28.77 -0.66
CA LYS A 804 9.00 29.83 -0.32
C LYS A 804 8.42 31.24 -0.50
N PHE A 805 7.42 31.43 -1.36
CA PHE A 805 6.72 32.72 -1.44
C PHE A 805 5.96 33.09 -0.16
N ILE A 806 5.50 32.09 0.60
CA ILE A 806 4.73 32.26 1.84
C ILE A 806 5.64 32.23 3.08
N GLY A 807 6.77 31.51 3.00
CA GLY A 807 7.78 31.42 4.06
C GLY A 807 7.42 30.49 5.23
N LYS A 808 6.20 29.95 5.26
CA LYS A 808 5.73 28.97 6.27
C LYS A 808 4.89 27.87 5.62
N PRO A 809 4.75 26.69 6.26
CA PRO A 809 3.88 25.62 5.75
C PRO A 809 2.44 26.12 5.58
N ALA A 810 1.96 26.12 4.33
CA ALA A 810 0.61 26.50 3.96
C ALA A 810 0.31 26.01 2.53
N PRO A 811 -0.91 25.51 2.25
CA PRO A 811 -1.35 25.11 0.91
C PRO A 811 -1.75 26.33 0.05
N LYS A 812 -0.88 27.35 0.00
CA LYS A 812 -1.16 28.67 -0.57
C LYS A 812 -0.03 29.18 -1.44
N THR A 813 -0.35 30.12 -2.31
CA THR A 813 0.63 30.84 -3.13
C THR A 813 0.19 32.29 -3.35
N ILE A 814 1.04 33.07 -4.01
CA ILE A 814 0.77 34.46 -4.36
C ILE A 814 0.38 34.52 -5.84
N HIS A 815 -0.77 35.12 -6.13
CA HIS A 815 -1.11 35.53 -7.49
C HIS A 815 -0.41 36.87 -7.77
N PHE A 816 0.68 36.85 -8.54
CA PHE A 816 1.56 38.02 -8.69
C PHE A 816 0.87 39.24 -9.31
N PRO A 817 0.03 39.11 -10.36
CA PRO A 817 -0.66 40.27 -10.94
C PRO A 817 -1.55 41.01 -9.94
N SER A 818 -2.19 40.31 -8.99
CA SER A 818 -3.08 40.93 -7.99
C SER A 818 -2.43 41.13 -6.62
N GLY A 819 -1.28 40.51 -6.36
CA GLY A 819 -0.61 40.50 -5.04
C GLY A 819 -1.31 39.66 -3.97
N GLN A 820 -2.43 39.00 -4.28
CA GLN A 820 -3.23 38.27 -3.29
C GLN A 820 -2.62 36.91 -2.94
N THR A 821 -2.67 36.55 -1.66
CA THR A 821 -2.33 35.20 -1.20
C THR A 821 -3.58 34.32 -1.22
N LEU A 822 -3.60 33.31 -2.08
CA LEU A 822 -4.75 32.46 -2.36
C LEU A 822 -4.40 30.98 -2.15
N ASP A 823 -5.42 30.12 -2.10
CA ASP A 823 -5.17 28.68 -2.24
C ASP A 823 -4.57 28.41 -3.63
N VAL A 824 -3.69 27.39 -3.75
CA VAL A 824 -2.94 27.16 -5.00
C VAL A 824 -3.86 27.01 -6.21
N PHE A 825 -4.96 26.25 -6.06
CA PHE A 825 -5.97 26.10 -7.11
C PHE A 825 -6.59 27.42 -7.53
N GLU A 826 -6.96 28.29 -6.58
CA GLU A 826 -7.61 29.57 -6.85
C GLU A 826 -6.66 30.52 -7.61
N ALA A 827 -5.37 30.53 -7.24
CA ALA A 827 -4.36 31.29 -7.97
C ALA A 827 -4.16 30.76 -9.40
N ALA A 828 -4.10 29.44 -9.58
CA ALA A 828 -3.98 28.81 -10.90
C ALA A 828 -5.20 29.11 -11.79
N GLU A 829 -6.42 29.08 -11.23
CA GLU A 829 -7.64 29.41 -11.96
C GLU A 829 -7.65 30.86 -12.46
N LEU A 830 -7.11 31.81 -11.67
CA LEU A 830 -6.94 33.20 -12.11
C LEU A 830 -5.94 33.32 -13.27
N TYR A 831 -4.76 32.70 -13.16
CA TYR A 831 -3.79 32.70 -14.27
C TYR A 831 -4.36 32.09 -15.55
N GLN A 832 -5.14 31.01 -15.44
CA GLN A 832 -5.82 30.41 -16.58
C GLN A 832 -6.84 31.36 -17.23
N LYS A 833 -7.65 32.08 -16.43
CA LYS A 833 -8.60 33.09 -16.92
C LYS A 833 -7.89 34.27 -17.61
N GLU A 834 -6.69 34.60 -17.15
CA GLU A 834 -5.84 35.65 -17.72
C GLU A 834 -5.06 35.18 -18.97
N GLY A 835 -5.11 33.88 -19.30
CA GLY A 835 -4.35 33.30 -20.43
C GLY A 835 -2.84 33.23 -20.17
N VAL A 836 -2.41 33.28 -18.91
CA VAL A 836 -1.01 33.33 -18.51
C VAL A 836 -0.51 31.90 -18.22
N PRO A 837 0.55 31.43 -18.90
CA PRO A 837 1.12 30.12 -18.60
C PRO A 837 1.82 30.13 -17.23
N VAL A 838 1.85 28.97 -16.58
CA VAL A 838 2.52 28.83 -15.29
C VAL A 838 3.56 27.71 -15.27
N ILE A 839 4.59 27.88 -14.45
CA ILE A 839 5.64 26.89 -14.18
C ILE A 839 5.83 26.68 -12.67
N ILE A 840 6.61 25.66 -12.29
CA ILE A 840 7.00 25.40 -10.89
C ILE A 840 8.52 25.47 -10.76
N LEU A 841 9.01 26.11 -9.70
CA LEU A 841 10.41 26.03 -9.27
C LEU A 841 10.51 25.06 -8.09
N ALA A 842 11.48 24.14 -8.11
CA ALA A 842 11.70 23.19 -7.01
C ALA A 842 13.19 22.94 -6.73
N GLY A 843 13.51 22.42 -5.55
CA GLY A 843 14.85 22.01 -5.17
C GLY A 843 15.19 20.60 -5.63
N LYS A 844 15.94 19.87 -4.82
CA LYS A 844 16.40 18.50 -5.08
C LYS A 844 15.31 17.46 -4.83
N LYS A 845 15.36 16.34 -5.55
CA LYS A 845 14.46 15.17 -5.38
C LYS A 845 12.97 15.55 -5.42
N TYR A 846 12.58 16.38 -6.38
CA TYR A 846 11.18 16.75 -6.59
C TYR A 846 10.36 15.51 -7.00
N GLY A 847 9.24 15.28 -6.32
CA GLY A 847 8.35 14.14 -6.57
C GLY A 847 8.65 12.87 -5.77
N LEU A 848 9.29 12.98 -4.61
CA LEU A 848 9.67 11.81 -3.80
C LEU A 848 8.44 11.04 -3.27
N GLY A 849 8.50 9.72 -3.23
CA GLY A 849 7.53 8.89 -2.50
C GLY A 849 6.66 8.01 -3.39
N SER A 850 5.50 7.60 -2.87
CA SER A 850 4.65 6.64 -3.58
C SER A 850 4.10 7.22 -4.87
N SER A 851 3.95 6.34 -5.85
CA SER A 851 3.57 6.76 -7.17
C SER A 851 2.07 7.04 -7.26
N ARG A 852 1.71 8.27 -7.64
CA ARG A 852 0.32 8.77 -7.69
C ARG A 852 0.11 9.52 -8.99
N ASP A 853 -0.81 9.04 -9.80
CA ASP A 853 -1.20 9.64 -11.08
C ASP A 853 -1.55 11.14 -10.99
N TRP A 854 -2.32 11.51 -9.97
CA TRP A 854 -2.75 12.88 -9.71
C TRP A 854 -1.61 13.83 -9.31
N ALA A 855 -0.42 13.30 -8.99
CA ALA A 855 0.76 14.15 -8.80
C ALA A 855 1.25 14.77 -10.13
N ALA A 856 0.89 14.22 -11.29
CA ALA A 856 1.16 14.82 -12.61
C ALA A 856 -0.12 15.36 -13.27
N LYS A 857 -1.24 14.61 -13.22
CA LYS A 857 -2.55 15.06 -13.76
C LYS A 857 -3.04 16.35 -13.09
N GLY A 858 -2.82 16.49 -11.78
CA GLY A 858 -3.17 17.68 -11.01
C GLY A 858 -2.46 18.95 -11.51
N PRO A 859 -1.11 19.00 -11.49
CA PRO A 859 -0.36 20.13 -12.05
C PRO A 859 -0.70 20.44 -13.51
N PHE A 860 -0.96 19.42 -14.33
CA PHE A 860 -1.40 19.60 -15.72
C PHE A 860 -2.72 20.38 -15.80
N LEU A 861 -3.72 19.99 -15.01
CA LEU A 861 -5.02 20.68 -14.96
C LEU A 861 -4.96 22.04 -14.24
N LEU A 862 -3.96 22.28 -13.40
CA LEU A 862 -3.63 23.64 -12.91
C LEU A 862 -2.99 24.52 -14.00
N GLY A 863 -2.69 23.97 -15.18
CA GLY A 863 -2.12 24.71 -16.31
C GLY A 863 -0.60 24.79 -16.32
N VAL A 864 0.08 24.01 -15.47
CA VAL A 864 1.55 23.96 -15.41
C VAL A 864 2.10 23.42 -16.73
N LYS A 865 3.02 24.16 -17.35
CA LYS A 865 3.65 23.80 -18.64
C LYS A 865 5.02 23.14 -18.48
N ALA A 866 5.76 23.55 -17.46
CA ALA A 866 7.07 23.01 -17.14
C ALA A 866 7.31 23.04 -15.63
N VAL A 867 8.12 22.10 -15.16
CA VAL A 867 8.72 22.14 -13.82
C VAL A 867 10.21 22.38 -14.02
N LEU A 868 10.81 23.25 -13.23
CA LEU A 868 12.24 23.50 -13.21
C LEU A 868 12.78 23.18 -11.82
N ALA A 869 13.57 22.12 -11.72
CA ALA A 869 14.05 21.57 -10.44
C ALA A 869 15.57 21.32 -10.47
N GLU A 870 16.20 21.22 -9.30
CA GLU A 870 17.62 20.81 -9.21
C GLU A 870 17.78 19.31 -9.53
N SER A 871 16.81 18.49 -9.12
CA SER A 871 16.73 17.07 -9.49
C SER A 871 15.33 16.51 -9.27
N TYR A 872 15.01 15.43 -9.99
CA TYR A 872 13.73 14.72 -9.91
C TYR A 872 13.91 13.33 -9.31
N GLU A 873 12.85 12.82 -8.70
CA GLU A 873 12.66 11.38 -8.56
C GLU A 873 12.31 10.79 -9.95
N LYS A 874 12.83 9.59 -10.27
CA LYS A 874 12.77 8.99 -11.62
C LYS A 874 11.33 8.74 -12.07
N VAL A 875 10.51 8.12 -11.24
CA VAL A 875 9.11 7.81 -11.53
C VAL A 875 8.33 9.11 -11.73
N HIS A 876 8.45 10.08 -10.82
CA HIS A 876 7.70 11.32 -10.97
C HIS A 876 8.07 12.10 -12.23
N ARG A 877 9.34 12.08 -12.64
CA ARG A 877 9.76 12.67 -13.93
C ARG A 877 9.03 12.03 -15.10
N SER A 878 8.99 10.70 -15.17
CA SER A 878 8.29 9.97 -16.23
C SER A 878 6.79 10.29 -16.25
N GLN A 879 6.17 10.54 -15.11
CA GLN A 879 4.76 10.96 -15.02
C GLN A 879 4.51 12.36 -15.59
N LEU A 880 5.41 13.31 -15.33
CA LEU A 880 5.33 14.65 -15.91
C LEU A 880 5.39 14.57 -17.44
N ILE A 881 6.33 13.81 -17.97
CA ILE A 881 6.45 13.56 -19.42
C ILE A 881 5.18 12.88 -19.95
N GLY A 882 4.69 11.87 -19.24
CA GLY A 882 3.50 11.09 -19.58
C GLY A 882 2.21 11.91 -19.66
N ILE A 883 2.12 13.06 -19.00
CA ILE A 883 0.98 13.99 -19.12
C ILE A 883 1.30 15.25 -19.96
N GLY A 884 2.51 15.35 -20.51
CA GLY A 884 2.92 16.47 -21.37
C GLY A 884 3.47 17.70 -20.65
N ILE A 885 3.92 17.58 -19.40
CA ILE A 885 4.66 18.62 -18.68
C ILE A 885 6.15 18.42 -18.91
N ALA A 886 6.87 19.46 -19.34
CA ALA A 886 8.32 19.38 -19.55
C ALA A 886 9.09 19.38 -18.22
N PRO A 887 9.88 18.34 -17.89
CA PRO A 887 10.80 18.38 -16.76
C PRO A 887 12.11 19.07 -17.18
N LEU A 888 12.37 20.24 -16.61
CA LEU A 888 13.59 21.01 -16.82
C LEU A 888 14.49 20.88 -15.57
N GLN A 889 15.80 20.76 -15.79
CA GLN A 889 16.78 20.62 -14.73
C GLN A 889 17.85 21.72 -14.82
N PHE A 890 18.19 22.34 -13.69
CA PHE A 890 19.36 23.23 -13.63
C PHE A 890 20.66 22.48 -13.93
N HIS A 891 21.68 23.17 -14.44
CA HIS A 891 23.00 22.57 -14.59
C HIS A 891 23.60 22.19 -13.22
N PRO A 892 24.50 21.19 -13.16
CA PRO A 892 25.17 20.83 -11.91
C PRO A 892 25.83 22.04 -11.24
N GLY A 893 25.46 22.31 -9.98
CA GLY A 893 25.94 23.47 -9.21
C GLY A 893 25.07 24.73 -9.34
N GLU A 894 24.14 24.77 -10.28
CA GLU A 894 23.17 25.84 -10.42
C GLU A 894 21.85 25.53 -9.69
N ASN A 895 21.23 26.56 -9.13
CA ASN A 895 19.93 26.52 -8.50
C ASN A 895 19.34 27.95 -8.48
N PRO A 896 18.08 28.13 -8.05
CA PRO A 896 17.48 29.45 -8.01
C PRO A 896 18.29 30.48 -7.20
N SER A 897 18.89 30.09 -6.08
CA SER A 897 19.69 31.00 -5.24
C SER A 897 20.99 31.43 -5.91
N THR A 898 21.73 30.51 -6.55
CA THR A 898 23.00 30.84 -7.24
C THR A 898 22.75 31.65 -8.50
N LEU A 899 21.61 31.46 -9.14
CA LEU A 899 21.15 32.25 -10.28
C LEU A 899 20.40 33.52 -9.85
N GLY A 900 20.26 33.82 -8.56
CA GLY A 900 19.53 35.01 -8.08
C GLY A 900 18.07 35.09 -8.54
N LEU A 901 17.45 33.94 -8.84
CA LEU A 901 16.06 33.83 -9.25
C LEU A 901 15.18 33.93 -8.00
N THR A 902 14.28 34.90 -8.00
CA THR A 902 13.33 35.12 -6.90
C THR A 902 12.05 34.30 -7.09
N GLY A 903 11.78 33.86 -8.32
CA GLY A 903 10.52 33.26 -8.75
C GLY A 903 9.43 34.29 -9.06
N ARG A 904 9.70 35.59 -8.93
CA ARG A 904 8.76 36.67 -9.25
C ARG A 904 8.89 37.16 -10.69
N GLU A 905 9.95 36.74 -11.37
CA GLU A 905 10.18 37.00 -12.78
C GLU A 905 9.15 36.25 -13.63
N GLN A 906 8.99 36.69 -14.88
CA GLN A 906 8.33 35.88 -15.91
C GLN A 906 9.39 35.08 -16.66
N PHE A 907 9.08 33.84 -17.02
CA PHE A 907 10.01 32.88 -17.61
C PHE A 907 9.56 32.47 -19.01
N SER A 908 10.48 32.54 -19.97
CA SER A 908 10.25 32.13 -21.35
C SER A 908 11.24 31.05 -21.76
N VAL A 909 10.73 29.94 -22.28
CA VAL A 909 11.53 28.82 -22.83
C VAL A 909 11.00 28.41 -24.21
N LEU A 910 11.91 28.32 -25.17
CA LEU A 910 11.61 27.90 -26.54
C LEU A 910 12.00 26.43 -26.73
N PHE A 911 11.04 25.61 -27.18
CA PHE A 911 11.30 24.23 -27.56
C PHE A 911 11.52 24.17 -29.08
N PRO A 912 12.71 23.78 -29.57
CA PRO A 912 12.94 23.65 -31.00
C PRO A 912 12.12 22.49 -31.60
N PRO A 913 11.81 22.52 -32.91
CA PRO A 913 11.07 21.44 -33.57
C PRO A 913 11.75 20.06 -33.45
N GLU A 914 13.08 20.06 -33.52
CA GLU A 914 13.92 18.89 -33.31
C GLU A 914 14.47 18.90 -31.88
N LEU A 915 13.85 18.12 -31.01
CA LEU A 915 14.34 17.83 -29.67
C LEU A 915 15.23 16.59 -29.71
N SER A 916 16.37 16.65 -29.03
CA SER A 916 17.23 15.50 -28.76
C SER A 916 17.22 15.15 -27.27
N PRO A 917 17.60 13.91 -26.89
CA PRO A 917 17.71 13.54 -25.48
C PRO A 917 18.66 14.47 -24.71
N ARG A 918 18.24 14.89 -23.52
CA ARG A 918 18.97 15.79 -22.61
C ARG A 918 19.42 17.11 -23.26
N MET A 919 18.67 17.61 -24.25
CA MET A 919 18.96 18.86 -24.93
C MET A 919 19.04 20.02 -23.93
N THR A 920 20.04 20.88 -24.10
CA THR A 920 20.14 22.13 -23.34
C THR A 920 19.27 23.19 -23.99
N LEU A 921 18.44 23.87 -23.20
CA LEU A 921 17.53 24.94 -23.60
C LEU A 921 17.86 26.21 -22.82
N ASP A 922 17.70 27.37 -23.45
CA ASP A 922 17.85 28.65 -22.78
C ASP A 922 16.51 29.15 -22.22
N ILE A 923 16.55 29.61 -20.97
CA ILE A 923 15.45 30.31 -20.32
C ILE A 923 15.79 31.79 -20.25
N LYS A 924 14.88 32.62 -20.75
CA LYS A 924 14.94 34.09 -20.61
C LYS A 924 13.93 34.55 -19.57
N THR A 925 14.36 35.45 -18.70
CA THR A 925 13.50 36.07 -17.69
C THR A 925 13.11 37.50 -18.07
N SER A 926 12.00 38.02 -17.52
CA SER A 926 11.57 39.41 -17.72
C SER A 926 12.55 40.46 -17.17
N THR A 927 13.48 40.07 -16.28
CA THR A 927 14.56 40.95 -15.79
C THR A 927 15.74 41.05 -16.74
N GLY A 928 15.69 40.35 -17.89
CA GLY A 928 16.77 40.31 -18.88
C GLY A 928 17.80 39.22 -18.63
N LYS A 929 17.72 38.48 -17.51
CA LYS A 929 18.62 37.36 -17.23
C LYS A 929 18.33 36.17 -18.13
N VAL A 930 19.37 35.59 -18.71
CA VAL A 930 19.34 34.36 -19.51
C VAL A 930 20.21 33.31 -18.82
N PHE A 931 19.75 32.08 -18.76
CA PHE A 931 20.49 30.93 -18.24
C PHE A 931 20.03 29.65 -18.93
N SER A 932 20.91 28.66 -18.99
CA SER A 932 20.64 27.39 -19.66
C SER A 932 20.13 26.33 -18.68
N VAL A 933 19.30 25.42 -19.16
CA VAL A 933 18.74 24.29 -18.41
C VAL A 933 18.74 23.04 -19.30
N ILE A 934 18.66 21.88 -18.69
CA ILE A 934 18.56 20.59 -19.39
C ILE A 934 17.09 20.20 -19.49
N ALA A 935 16.59 19.98 -20.71
CA ALA A 935 15.32 19.31 -20.93
C ALA A 935 15.49 17.81 -20.68
N LEU A 936 14.95 17.31 -19.58
CA LEU A 936 15.30 16.00 -19.03
C LEU A 936 14.48 14.86 -19.68
N PHE A 937 14.55 14.77 -21.01
CA PHE A 937 14.10 13.60 -21.78
C PHE A 937 15.30 12.69 -22.04
N GLU A 938 15.25 11.41 -21.64
CA GLU A 938 16.41 10.50 -21.75
C GLU A 938 16.45 9.77 -23.10
N ASN A 939 15.32 9.66 -23.78
CA ASN A 939 15.24 8.90 -25.03
C ASN A 939 14.18 9.46 -25.99
N ASN A 940 14.19 8.97 -27.23
CA ASN A 940 13.29 9.43 -28.29
C ASN A 940 11.81 9.09 -28.02
N MET A 941 11.53 8.07 -27.21
CA MET A 941 10.16 7.72 -26.84
C MET A 941 9.57 8.79 -25.92
N GLU A 942 10.29 9.20 -24.87
CA GLU A 942 9.87 10.29 -23.98
C GLU A 942 9.60 11.59 -24.76
N ILE A 943 10.46 11.91 -25.74
CA ILE A 943 10.27 13.06 -26.65
C ILE A 943 9.00 12.88 -27.50
N THR A 944 8.76 11.67 -28.00
CA THR A 944 7.55 11.36 -28.80
C THR A 944 6.29 11.52 -27.96
N LEU A 945 6.29 11.05 -26.71
CA LEU A 945 5.17 11.22 -25.77
C LEU A 945 4.92 12.70 -25.49
N TYR A 946 5.98 13.48 -25.21
CA TYR A 946 5.87 14.92 -25.00
C TYR A 946 5.30 15.65 -26.22
N LYS A 947 5.80 15.35 -27.44
CA LYS A 947 5.28 15.89 -28.70
C LYS A 947 3.82 15.55 -28.95
N ASN A 948 3.36 14.41 -28.44
CA ASN A 948 1.95 14.01 -28.52
C ASN A 948 1.08 14.66 -27.43
N GLY A 949 1.65 15.43 -26.51
CA GLY A 949 0.95 16.00 -25.37
C GLY A 949 0.61 14.97 -24.29
N GLY A 950 1.42 13.91 -24.16
CA GLY A 950 1.27 12.85 -23.17
C GLY A 950 0.99 11.46 -23.79
N SER A 951 1.12 10.42 -22.95
CA SER A 951 0.90 9.02 -23.32
C SER A 951 -0.54 8.72 -23.69
N LEU A 952 -1.51 9.32 -23.00
CA LEU A 952 -2.94 9.15 -23.29
C LEU A 952 -3.28 9.63 -24.69
N ASN A 953 -2.79 10.82 -25.05
CA ASN A 953 -3.00 11.39 -26.38
C ASN A 953 -2.26 10.61 -27.47
N PHE A 954 -1.04 10.14 -27.19
CA PHE A 954 -0.29 9.27 -28.09
C PHE A 954 -1.07 7.99 -28.43
N VAL A 955 -1.63 7.33 -27.41
CA VAL A 955 -2.36 6.07 -27.61
C VAL A 955 -3.72 6.31 -28.25
N ALA A 956 -4.46 7.33 -27.80
CA ALA A 956 -5.75 7.68 -28.40
C ALA A 956 -5.63 7.89 -29.92
N ARG A 957 -4.56 8.52 -30.40
CA ARG A 957 -4.28 8.68 -31.84
C ARG A 957 -4.05 7.36 -32.59
N ARG A 958 -3.57 6.31 -31.93
CA ARG A 958 -3.40 4.98 -32.55
C ARG A 958 -4.73 4.26 -32.81
N PHE A 959 -5.82 4.75 -32.21
CA PHE A 959 -7.17 4.25 -32.45
C PHE A 959 -7.96 5.07 -33.48
N LEU A 960 -7.42 6.21 -33.95
CA LEU A 960 -7.94 7.06 -35.04
C LEU A 960 -7.40 6.60 -36.40
#